data_AF-A0A534XFC4-F1
#
_entry.id   AF-A0A534XFC4-F1
#
_cell.length_a   1.000
_cell.length_b   1.000
_cell.length_c   1.000
_cell.angle_alpha   90.00
_cell.angle_beta   90.00
_cell.angle_gamma   90.00
#
_symmetry.space_group_name_H-M   'P 1'
#
loop_
_entity.id
_entity.type
_entity.pdbx_description
1 polymer ?
#
loop_
_entity_poly.entity_id
_entity_poly.type
_entity_poly.pdbx_seq_one_letter_code
_entity_poly.pdbx_strand_id
1 'polypeptide(L)'
;MAATQPSALSTFTLFAEQSLVMAKENLLRRGHAGVNSPTGLAKIGPSSRLDDAATLVAARVKLAPFASIGDAFATEISGPPSAMARGTESRGQFEILTLPPLPAFSPGPGAVTVAPEGTRILLPGQYDALSVGRGGTVILAGGEYDFRTLALRRDASVLVAAPVTVKVRDTFSMATGTAIAPMSGSGLGPDDISVVFGSSRALRLGNEAILTASFFAPEAAVKVGKGAYLTGRIVGRTITLQSGVISTLPICGDELVEVGEECDGANDAICPGACSADCTCNVARPSAALHLEKTVGGLDADELPGLTVKPGGLLTFGFAVSNTGNAILENITIVDDRLGAVGTIAVLAPGATEMLSAVSTAPKQGTLLTAATAIGFPAGGGAGVSSTDLASITVQAQSTAQAPKTVSGEAYGFFAQLVTPAGSIMVPKTPHVVLPAAGGVESQQVLSVGVPNLAATGTLTAETEGFIDSSGASAQSTATVQNVNLLNGLISADTVIAMASSMCGGTAATSTAEGSTFVGLVVSGIPINVTPAPNTTIPLPGVGTVILNEQIPGGDGVNNTELTVNMIHVILDSPALTGDIIVASAHSDAHCPPVTCLKTSVQTVLDPKKGRFPGNEGFDVTVRGDLGQSVQEAIDRAADVNGDGYIIIGVVKDGTGNLGGTIRESIVIDDVYALPFALTGCSVTLEDPTPTDGEPTARIAATASSPDLFVMDLHAAGSDVAGWLVEGDGRSCRNVNATGNGGVGILWTGQSGAIRNGKAEGNDGDGILVIGDGNTIDGADAMSNGGDGVRVVGNDNLLQKIDSGERNRGNGGDGIHVVGAGNRLVENDSFANGGDGLDVSGGTSAEPNVLEKNRAGEKSKGNQQYGILVGGDGNGVGTPIEINANTARSNGLNGFNITGTGHELKNNVSGGSSASEHNGACEYLVAPGNINAGGNRVNGTTLKPPGFSNPPC
;
A
#
# COMPACT_ATOMS: atom_id res chain seq x y z
N MET A 1 -9.83 -21.11 69.75
CA MET A 1 -9.38 -22.21 68.87
C MET A 1 -7.92 -21.96 68.58
N ALA A 2 -7.08 -23.00 68.48
CA ALA A 2 -5.69 -22.79 68.07
C ALA A 2 -5.71 -22.20 66.65
N ALA A 3 -5.05 -21.05 66.44
CA ALA A 3 -4.87 -20.53 65.10
C ALA A 3 -4.20 -21.60 64.23
N THR A 4 -4.58 -21.67 62.95
CA THR A 4 -3.91 -22.50 61.93
C THR A 4 -3.19 -21.58 60.96
N GLN A 5 -2.00 -21.98 60.49
CA GLN A 5 -1.27 -21.19 59.51
C GLN A 5 -2.10 -21.05 58.22
N PRO A 6 -2.18 -19.85 57.62
CA PRO A 6 -2.77 -19.67 56.29
C PRO A 6 -1.96 -20.42 55.24
N SER A 7 -2.60 -21.30 54.48
CA SER A 7 -1.96 -22.19 53.49
C SER A 7 -2.13 -21.74 52.03
N ALA A 8 -3.01 -20.77 51.77
CA ALA A 8 -3.27 -20.26 50.42
C ALA A 8 -2.65 -18.86 50.23
N LEU A 9 -1.83 -18.71 49.19
CA LEU A 9 -1.19 -17.42 48.84
C LEU A 9 -2.20 -16.29 48.58
N SER A 10 -3.44 -16.61 48.18
CA SER A 10 -4.53 -15.64 47.97
C SER A 10 -4.99 -14.94 49.26
N THR A 11 -4.74 -15.53 50.43
CA THR A 11 -5.16 -14.97 51.72
C THR A 11 -4.16 -13.95 52.31
N PHE A 12 -3.00 -13.80 51.67
CA PHE A 12 -1.96 -12.88 52.11
C PHE A 12 -2.07 -11.54 51.38
N THR A 13 -2.15 -10.45 52.15
CA THR A 13 -2.04 -9.07 51.65
C THR A 13 -0.58 -8.75 51.36
N LEU A 14 0.33 -9.21 52.23
CA LEU A 14 1.77 -8.98 52.12
C LEU A 14 2.52 -10.30 52.23
N PHE A 15 3.23 -10.70 51.19
CA PHE A 15 3.97 -11.95 51.18
C PHE A 15 5.40 -11.71 50.66
N ALA A 16 6.36 -11.69 51.58
CA ALA A 16 7.76 -11.52 51.24
C ALA A 16 8.48 -12.87 51.18
N GLU A 17 9.44 -13.07 50.28
CA GLU A 17 10.27 -14.28 50.33
C GLU A 17 11.30 -14.23 51.45
N GLN A 18 12.02 -13.12 51.59
CA GLN A 18 13.19 -13.02 52.48
C GLN A 18 12.96 -12.14 53.71
N SER A 19 12.31 -10.98 53.54
CA SER A 19 12.03 -10.08 54.67
C SER A 19 10.88 -9.11 54.42
N LEU A 20 10.15 -8.83 55.50
CA LEU A 20 9.10 -7.82 55.57
C LEU A 20 9.51 -6.78 56.60
N VAL A 21 9.54 -5.51 56.22
CA VAL A 21 9.87 -4.40 57.12
C VAL A 21 8.78 -3.34 57.02
N MET A 22 8.07 -3.13 58.13
CA MET A 22 7.12 -2.04 58.28
C MET A 22 7.79 -0.95 59.13
N ALA A 23 7.81 0.30 58.65
CA ALA A 23 8.21 1.44 59.47
C ALA A 23 7.12 1.77 60.52
N LYS A 24 6.94 3.03 60.90
CA LYS A 24 5.97 3.42 61.93
C LYS A 24 4.55 3.61 61.38
N GLU A 25 3.55 3.45 62.24
CA GLU A 25 2.14 3.84 61.99
C GLU A 25 1.48 3.12 60.77
N ASN A 26 1.99 1.97 60.34
CA ASN A 26 1.37 1.21 59.26
C ASN A 26 0.14 0.43 59.77
N LEU A 27 -0.84 0.22 58.90
CA LEU A 27 -2.04 -0.55 59.21
C LEU A 27 -2.25 -1.64 58.16
N LEU A 28 -2.11 -2.90 58.57
CA LEU A 28 -2.67 -4.02 57.82
C LEU A 28 -4.10 -4.24 58.33
N ARG A 29 -5.08 -3.73 57.60
CA ARG A 29 -6.49 -3.75 58.01
C ARG A 29 -7.14 -5.11 57.81
N ARG A 30 -6.79 -5.83 56.75
CA ARG A 30 -7.35 -7.15 56.41
C ARG A 30 -6.33 -8.02 55.67
N GLY A 31 -6.50 -9.34 55.80
CA GLY A 31 -5.62 -10.38 55.26
C GLY A 31 -4.38 -10.67 56.11
N HIS A 32 -3.56 -11.62 55.64
CA HIS A 32 -2.39 -12.09 56.37
C HIS A 32 -1.07 -11.47 55.86
N ALA A 33 -0.02 -11.55 56.67
CA ALA A 33 1.32 -11.12 56.32
C ALA A 33 2.32 -12.27 56.48
N GLY A 34 3.22 -12.46 55.53
CA GLY A 34 4.11 -13.63 55.48
C GLY A 34 5.54 -13.31 55.08
N VAL A 35 6.50 -14.06 55.63
CA VAL A 35 7.89 -14.17 55.16
C VAL A 35 8.22 -15.63 54.89
N ASN A 36 8.32 -15.98 53.62
CA ASN A 36 8.46 -17.34 53.10
C ASN A 36 9.90 -17.87 53.13
N SER A 37 10.58 -17.72 54.27
CA SER A 37 11.94 -18.20 54.42
C SER A 37 12.18 -18.72 55.83
N PRO A 38 12.81 -19.90 56.00
CA PRO A 38 13.10 -20.49 57.30
C PRO A 38 14.03 -19.65 58.18
N THR A 39 14.66 -18.61 57.61
CA THR A 39 15.50 -17.63 58.36
C THR A 39 15.00 -16.19 58.22
N GLY A 40 13.87 -15.99 57.54
CA GLY A 40 13.32 -14.69 57.19
C GLY A 40 12.95 -13.82 58.40
N LEU A 41 12.99 -12.51 58.21
CA LEU A 41 12.68 -11.52 59.26
C LEU A 41 11.46 -10.68 58.89
N ALA A 42 10.47 -10.66 59.78
CA ALA A 42 9.39 -9.68 59.79
C ALA A 42 9.68 -8.64 60.89
N LYS A 43 9.90 -7.38 60.52
CA LYS A 43 10.10 -6.27 61.45
C LYS A 43 8.90 -5.33 61.42
N ILE A 44 8.19 -5.22 62.54
CA ILE A 44 7.01 -4.36 62.69
C ILE A 44 7.40 -3.12 63.49
N GLY A 45 7.43 -1.97 62.82
CA GLY A 45 7.86 -0.70 63.41
C GLY A 45 6.84 -0.06 64.36
N PRO A 46 7.22 1.06 65.02
CA PRO A 46 6.47 1.60 66.15
C PRO A 46 5.04 2.00 65.78
N SER A 47 4.08 1.71 66.66
CA SER A 47 2.66 2.02 66.47
C SER A 47 2.01 1.40 65.21
N SER A 48 2.70 0.51 64.50
CA SER A 48 2.11 -0.23 63.37
C SER A 48 1.20 -1.32 63.90
N ARG A 49 0.08 -1.53 63.21
CA ARG A 49 -0.99 -2.45 63.61
C ARG A 49 -1.29 -3.43 62.48
N LEU A 50 -1.31 -4.71 62.81
CA LEU A 50 -2.01 -5.71 62.02
C LEU A 50 -3.33 -6.00 62.74
N ASP A 51 -4.40 -6.20 61.98
CA ASP A 51 -5.73 -6.52 62.52
C ASP A 51 -5.72 -7.77 63.42
N ASP A 52 -6.71 -7.89 64.30
CA ASP A 52 -6.87 -9.04 65.21
C ASP A 52 -7.03 -10.35 64.46
N ALA A 53 -7.73 -10.32 63.31
CA ALA A 53 -7.92 -11.49 62.45
C ALA A 53 -6.71 -11.79 61.54
N ALA A 54 -5.70 -10.90 61.51
CA ALA A 54 -4.52 -11.09 60.69
C ALA A 54 -3.54 -12.07 61.35
N THR A 55 -2.87 -12.86 60.51
CA THR A 55 -1.86 -13.83 60.94
C THR A 55 -0.53 -13.41 60.34
N LEU A 56 0.49 -13.24 61.19
CA LEU A 56 1.86 -12.96 60.76
C LEU A 56 2.68 -14.25 60.79
N VAL A 57 3.15 -14.70 59.63
CA VAL A 57 3.98 -15.91 59.49
C VAL A 57 5.42 -15.51 59.13
N ALA A 58 6.41 -15.82 59.95
CA ALA A 58 7.82 -15.57 59.64
C ALA A 58 8.74 -16.34 60.58
N ALA A 59 9.96 -16.70 60.19
CA ALA A 59 10.89 -17.31 61.13
C ALA A 59 11.18 -16.41 62.34
N ARG A 60 11.57 -15.16 62.09
CA ARG A 60 11.85 -14.18 63.14
C ARG A 60 10.90 -13.01 63.04
N VAL A 61 10.22 -12.68 64.13
CA VAL A 61 9.38 -11.50 64.27
C VAL A 61 10.02 -10.54 65.26
N LYS A 62 10.23 -9.29 64.84
CA LYS A 62 10.76 -8.21 65.69
C LYS A 62 9.76 -7.07 65.78
N LEU A 63 9.22 -6.86 66.96
CA LEU A 63 8.25 -5.80 67.26
C LEU A 63 8.95 -4.60 67.91
N ALA A 64 8.61 -3.40 67.45
CA ALA A 64 9.03 -2.14 68.05
C ALA A 64 8.01 -1.64 69.10
N PRO A 65 8.32 -0.59 69.90
CA PRO A 65 7.37 -0.06 70.87
C PRO A 65 6.00 0.28 70.28
N PHE A 66 4.92 -0.13 70.94
CA PHE A 66 3.53 0.08 70.53
C PHE A 66 3.12 -0.60 69.20
N ALA A 67 4.00 -1.40 68.60
CA ALA A 67 3.61 -2.27 67.49
C ALA A 67 2.62 -3.33 68.00
N SER A 68 1.62 -3.66 67.20
CA SER A 68 0.65 -4.65 67.62
C SER A 68 0.14 -5.53 66.49
N ILE A 69 0.15 -6.84 66.72
CA ILE A 69 -0.19 -7.87 65.74
C ILE A 69 -1.33 -8.76 66.27
N GLY A 70 -2.08 -9.39 65.36
CA GLY A 70 -3.06 -10.43 65.68
C GLY A 70 -2.37 -11.76 66.04
N ASP A 71 -2.66 -12.81 65.28
CA ASP A 71 -2.02 -14.12 65.42
C ASP A 71 -0.59 -14.11 64.84
N ALA A 72 0.28 -14.98 65.37
CA ALA A 72 1.66 -15.10 64.90
C ALA A 72 2.16 -16.54 64.87
N PHE A 73 2.77 -16.94 63.76
CA PHE A 73 3.52 -18.19 63.59
C PHE A 73 4.98 -17.88 63.33
N ALA A 74 5.83 -18.16 64.31
CA ALA A 74 7.25 -17.87 64.20
C ALA A 74 8.13 -18.80 65.01
N THR A 75 9.40 -18.95 64.62
CA THR A 75 10.37 -19.66 65.47
C THR A 75 10.85 -18.76 66.61
N GLU A 76 10.91 -17.44 66.37
CA GLU A 76 11.33 -16.45 67.35
C GLU A 76 10.47 -15.18 67.24
N ILE A 77 9.93 -14.71 68.37
CA ILE A 77 9.25 -13.41 68.49
C ILE A 77 9.94 -12.62 69.59
N SER A 78 10.36 -11.39 69.27
CA SER A 78 11.07 -10.47 70.19
C SER A 78 10.52 -9.05 70.12
N GLY A 79 10.49 -8.34 71.25
CA GLY A 79 10.03 -6.95 71.33
C GLY A 79 10.09 -6.40 72.76
N PRO A 80 9.95 -5.07 72.94
CA PRO A 80 9.81 -4.46 74.26
C PRO A 80 8.43 -4.75 74.86
N PRO A 81 8.24 -4.64 76.19
CA PRO A 81 6.94 -4.88 76.85
C PRO A 81 5.78 -4.02 76.32
N SER A 82 6.08 -2.87 75.70
CA SER A 82 5.11 -1.98 75.06
C SER A 82 4.57 -2.48 73.73
N ALA A 83 5.12 -3.56 73.16
CA ALA A 83 4.59 -4.21 71.96
C ALA A 83 3.57 -5.28 72.34
N MET A 84 2.54 -5.48 71.52
CA MET A 84 1.40 -6.35 71.85
C MET A 84 1.10 -7.36 70.75
N ALA A 85 1.29 -8.65 71.01
CA ALA A 85 0.65 -9.72 70.23
C ALA A 85 -0.72 -10.00 70.89
N ARG A 86 -1.80 -9.69 70.16
CA ARG A 86 -3.18 -9.74 70.68
C ARG A 86 -3.82 -11.11 70.47
N GLY A 87 -3.35 -11.85 69.47
CA GLY A 87 -3.81 -13.21 69.13
C GLY A 87 -2.93 -14.33 69.69
N THR A 88 -3.06 -15.51 69.10
CA THR A 88 -2.32 -16.72 69.44
C THR A 88 -0.90 -16.66 68.89
N GLU A 89 0.09 -16.87 69.76
CA GLU A 89 1.49 -17.08 69.36
C GLU A 89 1.79 -18.58 69.26
N SER A 90 2.10 -19.06 68.06
CA SER A 90 2.62 -20.40 67.83
C SER A 90 4.13 -20.34 67.60
N ARG A 91 4.90 -21.00 68.47
CA ARG A 91 6.36 -21.08 68.38
C ARG A 91 6.80 -22.42 67.82
N GLY A 92 7.23 -22.45 66.55
CA GLY A 92 7.56 -23.70 65.87
C GLY A 92 7.94 -23.52 64.40
N GLN A 93 8.21 -24.64 63.71
CA GLN A 93 8.35 -24.64 62.26
C GLN A 93 7.00 -24.31 61.61
N PHE A 94 7.06 -23.53 60.53
CA PHE A 94 5.91 -23.13 59.73
C PHE A 94 6.09 -23.65 58.30
N GLU A 95 4.99 -23.83 57.58
CA GLU A 95 4.98 -24.30 56.20
C GLU A 95 5.52 -23.23 55.25
N ILE A 96 6.45 -23.60 54.37
CA ILE A 96 6.94 -22.75 53.28
C ILE A 96 6.04 -22.97 52.08
N LEU A 97 5.40 -21.92 51.59
CA LEU A 97 4.49 -22.01 50.45
C LEU A 97 5.28 -21.98 49.14
N THR A 98 4.88 -22.78 48.16
CA THR A 98 5.48 -22.76 46.82
C THR A 98 4.87 -21.61 46.01
N LEU A 99 5.71 -20.72 45.46
CA LEU A 99 5.25 -19.65 44.58
C LEU A 99 5.04 -20.14 43.14
N PRO A 100 4.07 -19.56 42.40
CA PRO A 100 3.92 -19.84 40.98
C PRO A 100 5.16 -19.34 40.20
N PRO A 101 5.55 -20.02 39.11
CA PRO A 101 6.66 -19.56 38.28
C PRO A 101 6.32 -18.22 37.58
N LEU A 102 7.35 -17.41 37.31
CA LEU A 102 7.18 -16.21 36.50
C LEU A 102 6.75 -16.59 35.07
N PRO A 103 5.76 -15.90 34.47
CA PRO A 103 5.38 -16.10 33.08
C PRO A 103 6.51 -15.64 32.14
N ALA A 104 6.43 -16.05 30.87
CA ALA A 104 7.31 -15.52 29.83
C ALA A 104 7.05 -14.02 29.58
N PHE A 105 8.12 -13.26 29.34
CA PHE A 105 8.08 -11.84 28.99
C PHE A 105 8.55 -11.65 27.54
N SER A 106 7.73 -11.00 26.72
CA SER A 106 8.03 -10.63 25.34
C SER A 106 7.75 -9.14 25.08
N PRO A 107 8.55 -8.20 25.61
CA PRO A 107 8.39 -6.78 25.30
C PRO A 107 8.62 -6.48 23.82
N GLY A 108 7.74 -5.65 23.25
CA GLY A 108 7.73 -5.30 21.83
C GLY A 108 8.52 -4.02 21.53
N PRO A 109 8.67 -3.67 20.24
CA PRO A 109 9.23 -2.40 19.83
C PRO A 109 8.16 -1.29 19.98
N GLY A 110 8.46 -0.23 20.75
CA GLY A 110 7.63 0.99 20.79
C GLY A 110 7.34 1.53 22.19
N ALA A 111 7.59 2.82 22.38
CA ALA A 111 7.33 3.51 23.65
C ALA A 111 6.03 4.33 23.58
N VAL A 112 5.17 4.16 24.59
CA VAL A 112 3.94 4.92 24.80
C VAL A 112 4.21 6.00 25.83
N THR A 113 3.99 7.25 25.44
CA THR A 113 3.97 8.38 26.36
C THR A 113 2.57 8.96 26.44
N VAL A 114 2.07 9.14 27.67
CA VAL A 114 0.85 9.92 27.95
C VAL A 114 1.29 11.29 28.40
N ALA A 115 0.77 12.33 27.75
CA ALA A 115 1.11 13.72 28.08
C ALA A 115 0.65 14.05 29.52
N PRO A 116 1.27 15.05 30.17
CA PRO A 116 0.79 15.57 31.45
C PRO A 116 -0.69 15.97 31.37
N GLU A 117 -1.49 15.60 32.38
CA GLU A 117 -2.95 15.79 32.47
C GLU A 117 -3.77 15.17 31.30
N GLY A 118 -3.11 14.47 30.38
CA GLY A 118 -3.75 13.84 29.24
C GLY A 118 -4.31 12.47 29.58
N THR A 119 -5.39 12.08 28.91
CA THR A 119 -5.95 10.73 28.99
C THR A 119 -5.68 9.96 27.70
N ARG A 120 -5.25 8.70 27.80
CA ARG A 120 -5.04 7.82 26.65
C ARG A 120 -5.57 6.41 26.93
N ILE A 121 -6.35 5.85 26.02
CA ILE A 121 -6.67 4.42 26.04
C ILE A 121 -5.51 3.66 25.39
N LEU A 122 -5.09 2.58 26.02
CA LEU A 122 -4.04 1.69 25.53
C LEU A 122 -4.63 0.30 25.29
N LEU A 123 -4.25 -0.31 24.17
CA LEU A 123 -4.73 -1.62 23.75
C LEU A 123 -3.79 -2.73 24.24
N PRO A 124 -4.26 -3.97 24.46
CA PRO A 124 -3.41 -5.11 24.81
C PRO A 124 -2.29 -5.31 23.79
N GLY A 125 -1.10 -5.75 24.24
CA GLY A 125 0.02 -5.95 23.33
C GLY A 125 1.40 -5.83 23.97
N GLN A 126 2.42 -5.81 23.10
CA GLN A 126 3.82 -5.81 23.48
C GLN A 126 4.45 -4.44 23.23
N TYR A 127 5.10 -3.87 24.25
CA TYR A 127 5.59 -2.50 24.28
C TYR A 127 7.00 -2.43 24.88
N ASP A 128 7.78 -1.44 24.46
CA ASP A 128 9.07 -1.11 25.07
C ASP A 128 8.82 -0.36 26.39
N ALA A 129 8.24 0.82 26.35
CA ALA A 129 8.04 1.64 27.55
C ALA A 129 6.62 2.20 27.65
N LEU A 130 6.08 2.26 28.86
CA LEU A 130 4.93 3.10 29.19
C LEU A 130 5.38 4.22 30.15
N SER A 131 5.26 5.46 29.71
CA SER A 131 5.56 6.66 30.51
C SER A 131 4.32 7.54 30.61
N VAL A 132 3.69 7.59 31.78
CA VAL A 132 2.53 8.44 32.04
C VAL A 132 2.97 9.74 32.69
N GLY A 133 2.75 10.87 32.02
CA GLY A 133 3.09 12.21 32.46
C GLY A 133 2.38 12.63 33.75
N ARG A 134 2.79 13.77 34.33
CA ARG A 134 2.21 14.27 35.60
C ARG A 134 0.69 14.47 35.46
N GLY A 135 -0.11 13.91 36.36
CA GLY A 135 -1.58 13.99 36.31
C GLY A 135 -2.22 13.23 35.13
N GLY A 136 -1.41 12.61 34.27
CA GLY A 136 -1.90 11.88 33.10
C GLY A 136 -2.58 10.57 33.49
N THR A 137 -3.52 10.13 32.67
CA THR A 137 -4.26 8.88 32.85
C THR A 137 -4.08 7.97 31.64
N VAL A 138 -3.71 6.72 31.87
CA VAL A 138 -3.83 5.67 30.86
C VAL A 138 -4.97 4.74 31.25
N ILE A 139 -5.86 4.45 30.31
CA ILE A 139 -6.94 3.47 30.48
C ILE A 139 -6.52 2.19 29.76
N LEU A 140 -6.44 1.08 30.47
CA LEU A 140 -6.17 -0.23 29.88
C LEU A 140 -7.51 -0.91 29.54
N ALA A 141 -7.69 -1.28 28.28
CA ALA A 141 -8.71 -2.24 27.88
C ALA A 141 -8.36 -3.63 28.44
N GLY A 142 -9.32 -4.56 28.50
CA GLY A 142 -9.09 -5.91 29.02
C GLY A 142 -8.08 -6.68 28.17
N GLY A 143 -7.27 -7.54 28.80
CA GLY A 143 -6.28 -8.38 28.13
C GLY A 143 -4.86 -8.27 28.71
N GLU A 144 -3.88 -8.77 27.94
CA GLU A 144 -2.48 -8.83 28.37
C GLU A 144 -1.63 -7.68 27.82
N TYR A 145 -0.78 -7.11 28.68
CA TYR A 145 0.17 -6.06 28.32
C TYR A 145 1.58 -6.49 28.74
N ASP A 146 2.53 -6.42 27.82
CA ASP A 146 3.93 -6.76 28.08
C ASP A 146 4.82 -5.54 27.86
N PHE A 147 5.39 -4.99 28.92
CA PHE A 147 6.26 -3.82 28.88
C PHE A 147 7.70 -4.19 29.24
N ARG A 148 8.68 -3.58 28.56
CA ARG A 148 10.05 -3.56 29.11
C ARG A 148 10.11 -2.66 30.34
N THR A 149 9.51 -1.47 30.28
CA THR A 149 9.50 -0.51 31.39
C THR A 149 8.13 0.16 31.57
N LEU A 150 7.76 0.43 32.83
CA LEU A 150 6.55 1.16 33.20
C LEU A 150 6.91 2.25 34.23
N ALA A 151 6.59 3.50 33.90
CA ALA A 151 6.88 4.67 34.72
C ALA A 151 5.66 5.60 34.83
N LEU A 152 5.15 5.76 36.05
CA LEU A 152 4.11 6.73 36.38
C LEU A 152 4.73 7.94 37.07
N ARG A 153 4.57 9.13 36.47
CA ARG A 153 5.00 10.41 37.07
C ARG A 153 4.01 10.85 38.16
N ARG A 154 4.28 11.97 38.83
CA ARG A 154 3.49 12.42 39.98
C ARG A 154 1.99 12.54 39.62
N ASP A 155 1.11 12.06 40.48
CA ASP A 155 -0.36 12.13 40.32
C ASP A 155 -0.91 11.39 39.08
N ALA A 156 -0.10 10.55 38.42
CA ALA A 156 -0.51 9.80 37.24
C ALA A 156 -1.30 8.53 37.58
N SER A 157 -2.25 8.17 36.71
CA SER A 157 -3.18 7.04 36.94
C SER A 157 -3.14 6.01 35.81
N VAL A 158 -3.17 4.73 36.18
CA VAL A 158 -3.54 3.60 35.32
C VAL A 158 -4.93 3.16 35.75
N LEU A 159 -5.92 3.33 34.89
CA LEU A 159 -7.29 2.90 35.13
C LEU A 159 -7.59 1.66 34.29
N VAL A 160 -8.27 0.67 34.89
CA VAL A 160 -8.55 -0.61 34.23
C VAL A 160 -10.05 -0.74 33.94
N ALA A 161 -10.40 -0.96 32.67
CA ALA A 161 -11.79 -1.01 32.21
C ALA A 161 -12.40 -2.42 32.21
N ALA A 162 -11.58 -3.45 32.02
CA ALA A 162 -11.91 -4.88 32.03
C ALA A 162 -10.70 -5.68 32.57
N PRO A 163 -10.79 -6.97 32.92
CA PRO A 163 -9.68 -7.70 33.55
C PRO A 163 -8.36 -7.64 32.74
N VAL A 164 -7.23 -7.39 33.43
CA VAL A 164 -5.91 -7.22 32.80
C VAL A 164 -4.79 -8.00 33.48
N THR A 165 -3.83 -8.41 32.66
CA THR A 165 -2.50 -8.86 33.12
C THR A 165 -1.42 -7.91 32.59
N VAL A 166 -0.78 -7.15 33.48
CA VAL A 166 0.30 -6.22 33.17
C VAL A 166 1.64 -6.85 33.55
N LYS A 167 2.43 -7.25 32.55
CA LYS A 167 3.78 -7.83 32.71
C LYS A 167 4.81 -6.73 32.47
N VAL A 168 5.75 -6.57 33.40
CA VAL A 168 6.84 -5.59 33.28
C VAL A 168 8.18 -6.29 33.48
N ARG A 169 9.02 -6.31 32.44
CA ARG A 169 10.25 -7.10 32.45
C ARG A 169 11.39 -6.46 33.24
N ASP A 170 11.70 -5.19 33.01
CA ASP A 170 12.96 -4.59 33.48
C ASP A 170 12.78 -3.56 34.59
N THR A 171 11.94 -2.54 34.40
CA THR A 171 11.82 -1.41 35.36
C THR A 171 10.37 -1.01 35.60
N PHE A 172 9.98 -0.96 36.86
CA PHE A 172 8.67 -0.50 37.31
C PHE A 172 8.84 0.64 38.33
N SER A 173 8.26 1.79 38.08
CA SER A 173 8.34 2.94 38.99
C SER A 173 7.06 3.76 39.04
N MET A 174 6.65 4.09 40.26
CA MET A 174 5.49 4.92 40.56
C MET A 174 5.94 6.09 41.44
N ALA A 175 5.70 7.33 40.98
CA ALA A 175 5.98 8.53 41.76
C ALA A 175 4.90 8.81 42.81
N THR A 176 5.03 9.91 43.55
CA THR A 176 4.04 10.35 44.56
C THR A 176 2.64 10.53 43.95
N GLY A 177 1.60 10.14 44.68
CA GLY A 177 0.19 10.35 44.31
C GLY A 177 -0.31 9.52 43.14
N THR A 178 0.46 8.52 42.70
CA THR A 178 0.08 7.69 41.54
C THR A 178 -0.96 6.64 41.88
N ALA A 179 -1.78 6.27 40.90
CA ALA A 179 -2.82 5.26 41.07
C ALA A 179 -2.71 4.13 40.04
N ILE A 180 -2.92 2.89 40.47
CA ILE A 180 -3.35 1.78 39.63
C ILE A 180 -4.65 1.28 40.24
N ALA A 181 -5.76 1.44 39.52
CA ALA A 181 -7.09 1.21 40.07
C ALA A 181 -8.08 0.76 39.00
N PRO A 182 -9.16 0.05 39.38
CA PRO A 182 -10.28 -0.18 38.48
C PRO A 182 -10.96 1.15 38.13
N MET A 183 -11.54 1.21 36.93
CA MET A 183 -12.44 2.31 36.58
C MET A 183 -13.68 2.32 37.49
N SER A 184 -14.16 3.50 37.85
CA SER A 184 -15.37 3.62 38.65
C SER A 184 -16.55 2.96 37.95
N GLY A 185 -17.27 2.09 38.65
CA GLY A 185 -18.43 1.37 38.12
C GLY A 185 -18.12 0.14 37.27
N SER A 186 -16.84 -0.22 37.09
CA SER A 186 -16.45 -1.41 36.31
C SER A 186 -16.67 -2.73 37.05
N GLY A 187 -16.98 -2.71 38.35
CA GLY A 187 -17.14 -3.93 39.16
C GLY A 187 -15.86 -4.78 39.35
N LEU A 188 -14.70 -4.30 38.90
CA LEU A 188 -13.44 -5.06 38.94
C LEU A 188 -12.78 -5.05 40.32
N GLY A 189 -12.46 -6.22 40.84
CA GLY A 189 -11.70 -6.39 42.07
C GLY A 189 -10.18 -6.32 41.86
N PRO A 190 -9.40 -6.35 42.96
CA PRO A 190 -7.95 -6.39 42.87
C PRO A 190 -7.41 -7.65 42.17
N ASP A 191 -8.13 -8.77 42.17
CA ASP A 191 -7.71 -10.00 41.49
C ASP A 191 -7.95 -9.98 39.97
N ASP A 192 -8.81 -9.09 39.47
CA ASP A 192 -8.98 -8.82 38.03
C ASP A 192 -7.84 -7.97 37.45
N ILE A 193 -6.98 -7.41 38.33
CA ILE A 193 -5.86 -6.55 37.96
C ILE A 193 -4.56 -7.22 38.41
N SER A 194 -3.97 -8.04 37.54
CA SER A 194 -2.71 -8.74 37.81
C SER A 194 -1.53 -7.92 37.33
N VAL A 195 -0.57 -7.60 38.20
CA VAL A 195 0.68 -6.93 37.84
C VAL A 195 1.87 -7.83 38.15
N VAL A 196 2.61 -8.24 37.12
CA VAL A 196 3.73 -9.18 37.22
C VAL A 196 5.04 -8.49 36.88
N PHE A 197 6.04 -8.56 37.75
CA PHE A 197 7.35 -7.93 37.56
C PHE A 197 8.48 -8.96 37.51
N GLY A 198 9.18 -8.99 36.37
CA GLY A 198 10.16 -10.03 36.03
C GLY A 198 11.62 -9.72 36.37
N SER A 199 11.91 -8.64 37.09
CA SER A 199 13.29 -8.24 37.42
C SER A 199 13.58 -8.29 38.92
N SER A 200 14.83 -8.56 39.28
CA SER A 200 15.34 -8.41 40.65
C SER A 200 15.61 -6.95 41.08
N ARG A 201 15.43 -5.98 40.17
CA ARG A 201 15.56 -4.54 40.45
C ARG A 201 14.57 -4.09 41.53
N ALA A 202 14.92 -3.00 42.22
CA ALA A 202 14.03 -2.43 43.24
C ALA A 202 12.78 -1.82 42.58
N LEU A 203 11.62 -2.28 43.02
CA LEU A 203 10.32 -1.76 42.63
C LEU A 203 9.88 -0.70 43.63
N ARG A 204 9.50 0.48 43.15
CA ARG A 204 9.14 1.62 44.02
C ARG A 204 7.69 2.04 43.77
N LEU A 205 6.88 1.95 44.82
CA LEU A 205 5.60 2.64 44.93
C LEU A 205 5.84 3.96 45.66
N GLY A 206 5.40 5.07 45.08
CA GLY A 206 5.63 6.41 45.61
C GLY A 206 4.88 6.68 46.92
N ASN A 207 5.11 7.85 47.50
CA ASN A 207 4.29 8.30 48.64
C ASN A 207 2.85 8.51 48.19
N GLU A 208 1.87 8.21 49.05
CA GLU A 208 0.44 8.41 48.78
C GLU A 208 -0.03 7.68 47.51
N ALA A 209 0.69 6.63 47.09
CA ALA A 209 0.29 5.81 45.97
C ALA A 209 -0.96 4.98 46.31
N ILE A 210 -1.88 4.86 45.36
CA ILE A 210 -3.07 4.02 45.44
C ILE A 210 -2.85 2.81 44.54
N LEU A 211 -2.94 1.60 45.10
CA LEU A 211 -2.81 0.36 44.34
C LEU A 211 -3.98 -0.56 44.66
N THR A 212 -4.82 -0.83 43.67
CA THR A 212 -5.86 -1.87 43.73
C THR A 212 -5.51 -2.95 42.71
N ALA A 213 -4.76 -3.97 43.14
CA ALA A 213 -4.24 -5.02 42.24
C ALA A 213 -3.66 -6.22 43.02
N SER A 214 -3.54 -7.35 42.32
CA SER A 214 -2.72 -8.50 42.70
C SER A 214 -1.32 -8.34 42.09
N PHE A 215 -0.34 -7.99 42.93
CA PHE A 215 1.04 -7.67 42.52
C PHE A 215 2.00 -8.84 42.78
N PHE A 216 2.62 -9.39 41.73
CA PHE A 216 3.52 -10.53 41.80
C PHE A 216 4.94 -10.18 41.33
N ALA A 217 5.86 -10.01 42.27
CA ALA A 217 7.25 -9.62 42.01
C ALA A 217 8.26 -10.43 42.84
N PRO A 218 8.25 -11.77 42.76
CA PRO A 218 8.93 -12.67 43.69
C PRO A 218 10.44 -12.41 43.84
N GLU A 219 11.09 -11.85 42.80
CA GLU A 219 12.53 -11.57 42.81
C GLU A 219 12.90 -10.13 43.24
N ALA A 220 11.92 -9.23 43.32
CA ALA A 220 12.16 -7.79 43.46
C ALA A 220 12.16 -7.31 44.92
N ALA A 221 12.92 -6.26 45.19
CA ALA A 221 12.79 -5.50 46.43
C ALA A 221 11.70 -4.43 46.29
N VAL A 222 10.51 -4.71 46.83
CA VAL A 222 9.34 -3.82 46.78
C VAL A 222 9.41 -2.81 47.92
N LYS A 223 9.42 -1.52 47.55
CA LYS A 223 9.47 -0.39 48.48
C LYS A 223 8.21 0.45 48.32
N VAL A 224 7.43 0.56 49.39
CA VAL A 224 6.17 1.31 49.42
C VAL A 224 6.36 2.61 50.19
N GLY A 225 6.06 3.73 49.52
CA GLY A 225 6.22 5.08 50.05
C GLY A 225 5.26 5.42 51.20
N LYS A 226 5.51 6.56 51.85
CA LYS A 226 4.73 7.02 52.99
C LYS A 226 3.27 7.25 52.61
N GLY A 227 2.32 6.79 53.43
CA GLY A 227 0.89 7.10 53.25
C GLY A 227 0.21 6.39 52.08
N ALA A 228 0.84 5.38 51.47
CA ALA A 228 0.23 4.63 50.38
C ALA A 228 -0.99 3.81 50.85
N TYR A 229 -1.96 3.60 49.96
CA TYR A 229 -3.15 2.80 50.18
C TYR A 229 -3.17 1.60 49.23
N LEU A 230 -3.10 0.40 49.78
CA LEU A 230 -2.97 -0.85 49.03
C LEU A 230 -4.20 -1.72 49.26
N THR A 231 -4.88 -2.10 48.19
CA THR A 231 -6.01 -3.02 48.17
C THR A 231 -5.66 -4.21 47.27
N GLY A 232 -5.67 -5.42 47.82
CA GLY A 232 -5.17 -6.60 47.13
C GLY A 232 -3.87 -7.12 47.73
N ARG A 233 -3.07 -7.79 46.91
CA ARG A 233 -1.91 -8.56 47.37
C ARG A 233 -0.60 -8.03 46.82
N ILE A 234 0.46 -8.11 47.61
CA ILE A 234 1.84 -7.86 47.16
C ILE A 234 2.72 -9.06 47.51
N VAL A 235 3.30 -9.67 46.49
CA VAL A 235 4.37 -10.67 46.59
C VAL A 235 5.69 -10.05 46.17
N GLY A 236 6.74 -10.18 46.99
CA GLY A 236 8.05 -9.60 46.74
C GLY A 236 9.21 -10.40 47.34
N ARG A 237 10.43 -10.26 46.82
CA ARG A 237 11.62 -10.85 47.49
C ARG A 237 11.82 -10.23 48.87
N THR A 238 11.72 -8.91 48.93
CA THR A 238 11.65 -8.15 50.19
C THR A 238 10.58 -7.10 50.05
N ILE A 239 9.84 -6.85 51.14
CA ILE A 239 8.80 -5.81 51.18
C ILE A 239 9.18 -4.82 52.27
N THR A 240 9.30 -3.54 51.91
CA THR A 240 9.53 -2.44 52.87
C THR A 240 8.42 -1.41 52.75
N LEU A 241 7.65 -1.23 53.83
CA LEU A 241 6.64 -0.17 53.95
C LEU A 241 7.23 1.00 54.72
N GLN A 242 7.09 2.22 54.18
CA GLN A 242 7.40 3.45 54.90
C GLN A 242 6.31 3.77 55.94
N SER A 243 6.19 5.02 56.40
CA SER A 243 5.26 5.33 57.50
C SER A 243 3.82 5.47 57.00
N GLY A 244 2.85 4.99 57.76
CA GLY A 244 1.43 5.26 57.49
C GLY A 244 0.85 4.56 56.26
N VAL A 245 1.43 3.45 55.79
CA VAL A 245 0.83 2.65 54.71
C VAL A 245 -0.37 1.88 55.25
N ILE A 246 -1.47 1.92 54.51
CA ILE A 246 -2.65 1.08 54.78
C ILE A 246 -2.68 -0.03 53.74
N SER A 247 -2.85 -1.27 54.19
CA SER A 247 -2.95 -2.45 53.33
C SER A 247 -4.17 -3.27 53.73
N THR A 248 -4.98 -3.66 52.76
CA THR A 248 -6.24 -4.39 52.98
C THR A 248 -6.46 -5.41 51.87
N LEU A 249 -7.09 -6.53 52.20
CA LEU A 249 -7.76 -7.40 51.22
C LEU A 249 -9.27 -7.16 51.30
N PRO A 250 -10.01 -7.23 50.18
CA PRO A 250 -11.46 -7.41 50.23
C PRO A 250 -11.77 -8.75 50.92
N ILE A 251 -12.83 -8.81 51.72
CA ILE A 251 -13.20 -10.03 52.44
C ILE A 251 -14.69 -10.25 52.35
N CYS A 252 -15.02 -11.42 51.83
CA CYS A 252 -16.35 -11.95 51.87
C CYS A 252 -16.85 -12.23 53.30
N GLY A 253 -18.04 -11.74 53.61
CA GLY A 253 -18.82 -11.99 54.82
C GLY A 253 -18.90 -10.82 55.81
N ASP A 254 -18.65 -9.57 55.40
CA ASP A 254 -18.60 -8.39 56.28
C ASP A 254 -19.81 -7.43 56.18
N GLU A 255 -20.81 -7.83 55.39
CA GLU A 255 -22.06 -7.14 55.09
C GLU A 255 -21.90 -5.85 54.24
N LEU A 256 -20.74 -5.64 53.60
CA LEU A 256 -20.48 -4.58 52.64
C LEU A 256 -20.02 -5.18 51.31
N VAL A 257 -20.82 -5.05 50.25
CA VAL A 257 -20.39 -5.46 48.90
C VAL A 257 -19.23 -4.57 48.43
N GLU A 258 -18.02 -5.12 48.47
CA GLU A 258 -16.79 -4.42 48.09
C GLU A 258 -16.53 -4.53 46.58
N VAL A 259 -15.64 -3.68 46.04
CA VAL A 259 -15.33 -3.70 44.61
C VAL A 259 -14.65 -5.04 44.27
N GLY A 260 -15.33 -5.88 43.48
CA GLY A 260 -14.93 -7.25 43.14
C GLY A 260 -15.81 -8.34 43.76
N GLU A 261 -16.70 -7.97 44.67
CA GLU A 261 -17.72 -8.86 45.24
C GLU A 261 -19.06 -8.65 44.53
N GLU A 262 -19.85 -9.71 44.42
CA GLU A 262 -21.20 -9.62 43.84
C GLU A 262 -22.30 -9.51 44.87
N CYS A 263 -22.00 -9.98 46.07
CA CYS A 263 -22.85 -10.04 47.22
C CYS A 263 -21.91 -10.18 48.42
N ASP A 264 -22.36 -9.79 49.60
CA ASP A 264 -21.58 -9.97 50.81
C ASP A 264 -22.46 -10.38 51.99
N GLY A 265 -22.34 -11.64 52.40
CA GLY A 265 -23.07 -12.18 53.54
C GLY A 265 -24.59 -12.05 53.35
N ALA A 266 -25.23 -11.21 54.18
CA ALA A 266 -26.66 -10.88 54.07
C ALA A 266 -26.95 -9.68 53.15
N ASN A 267 -25.92 -8.95 52.71
CA ASN A 267 -26.01 -7.86 51.76
C ASN A 267 -25.93 -8.42 50.34
N ASP A 268 -27.03 -9.03 49.90
CA ASP A 268 -27.12 -9.86 48.70
C ASP A 268 -28.11 -9.27 47.67
N ALA A 269 -28.19 -7.94 47.57
CA ALA A 269 -29.15 -7.22 46.74
C ALA A 269 -29.20 -7.71 45.28
N ILE A 270 -28.08 -8.22 44.75
CA ILE A 270 -27.96 -8.78 43.39
C ILE A 270 -28.47 -10.24 43.31
N CYS A 271 -28.35 -11.03 44.39
CA CYS A 271 -28.78 -12.43 44.45
C CYS A 271 -29.29 -12.87 45.84
N PRO A 272 -30.53 -12.49 46.22
CA PRO A 272 -31.07 -12.76 47.55
C PRO A 272 -31.06 -14.25 47.95
N GLY A 273 -30.34 -14.59 49.01
CA GLY A 273 -30.19 -15.93 49.56
C GLY A 273 -29.23 -16.86 48.79
N ALA A 274 -28.51 -16.36 47.78
CA ALA A 274 -27.66 -17.16 46.89
C ALA A 274 -26.18 -16.74 46.90
N CYS A 275 -25.76 -15.93 47.88
CA CYS A 275 -24.37 -15.54 48.06
C CYS A 275 -23.54 -16.71 48.60
N SER A 276 -22.51 -17.14 47.86
CA SER A 276 -21.57 -18.17 48.34
C SER A 276 -20.46 -17.59 49.21
N ALA A 277 -19.73 -18.47 49.88
CA ALA A 277 -18.66 -18.11 50.83
C ALA A 277 -17.44 -17.43 50.17
N ASP A 278 -17.40 -17.34 48.84
CA ASP A 278 -16.42 -16.61 48.04
C ASP A 278 -16.99 -15.32 47.43
N CYS A 279 -18.16 -14.88 47.89
CA CYS A 279 -18.85 -13.64 47.48
C CYS A 279 -19.21 -13.59 46.00
N THR A 280 -19.48 -14.76 45.45
CA THR A 280 -20.10 -14.93 44.14
C THR A 280 -21.57 -15.30 44.28
N CYS A 281 -22.38 -14.87 43.32
CA CYS A 281 -23.76 -15.27 43.23
C CYS A 281 -23.87 -16.62 42.51
N ASN A 282 -24.46 -17.64 43.15
CA ASN A 282 -24.66 -18.97 42.55
C ASN A 282 -25.93 -19.02 41.66
N VAL A 283 -26.13 -18.00 40.82
CA VAL A 283 -27.19 -17.90 39.81
C VAL A 283 -26.56 -17.71 38.43
N ALA A 284 -27.20 -18.22 37.37
CA ALA A 284 -26.72 -18.03 36.00
C ALA A 284 -26.72 -16.53 35.67
N ARG A 285 -25.53 -15.92 35.66
CA ARG A 285 -25.38 -14.48 35.39
C ARG A 285 -25.68 -14.18 33.92
N PRO A 286 -26.23 -12.99 33.64
CA PRO A 286 -26.15 -12.47 32.29
C PRO A 286 -24.66 -12.24 31.95
N SER A 287 -24.11 -13.04 31.05
CA SER A 287 -22.79 -12.87 30.48
C SER A 287 -22.77 -11.66 29.56
N ALA A 288 -21.94 -10.69 29.91
CA ALA A 288 -21.52 -9.66 28.97
C ALA A 288 -20.47 -10.28 28.03
N ALA A 289 -20.64 -10.12 26.73
CA ALA A 289 -19.62 -10.45 25.74
C ALA A 289 -19.76 -9.53 24.54
N LEU A 290 -18.63 -9.11 23.99
CA LEU A 290 -18.54 -8.17 22.89
C LEU A 290 -17.63 -8.78 21.82
N HIS A 291 -17.99 -8.60 20.56
CA HIS A 291 -17.14 -8.90 19.41
C HIS A 291 -17.10 -7.66 18.51
N LEU A 292 -15.89 -7.25 18.15
CA LEU A 292 -15.63 -6.20 17.17
C LEU A 292 -14.99 -6.87 15.97
N GLU A 293 -15.48 -6.52 14.79
CA GLU A 293 -14.91 -6.90 13.49
C GLU A 293 -14.56 -5.61 12.73
N LYS A 294 -13.32 -5.49 12.26
CA LYS A 294 -12.78 -4.32 11.58
C LYS A 294 -12.49 -4.67 10.13
N THR A 295 -13.14 -3.95 9.23
CA THR A 295 -12.89 -4.07 7.80
C THR A 295 -12.21 -2.84 7.23
N VAL A 296 -11.41 -3.02 6.18
CA VAL A 296 -10.85 -1.92 5.38
C VAL A 296 -11.18 -2.16 3.91
N GLY A 297 -11.80 -1.16 3.27
CA GLY A 297 -12.31 -1.32 1.90
C GLY A 297 -13.38 -2.42 1.77
N GLY A 298 -14.05 -2.77 2.88
CA GLY A 298 -15.00 -3.88 2.96
C GLY A 298 -14.38 -5.27 3.13
N LEU A 299 -13.06 -5.37 3.26
CA LEU A 299 -12.35 -6.63 3.54
C LEU A 299 -12.01 -6.73 5.02
N ASP A 300 -12.32 -7.88 5.62
CA ASP A 300 -11.62 -8.38 6.82
C ASP A 300 -10.18 -8.69 6.39
N ALA A 301 -9.22 -7.93 6.93
CA ALA A 301 -7.85 -7.87 6.43
C ALA A 301 -6.83 -8.28 7.51
N ASP A 302 -7.19 -9.25 8.34
CA ASP A 302 -6.36 -9.77 9.44
C ASP A 302 -5.00 -10.33 9.02
N GLU A 303 -4.88 -10.83 7.79
CA GLU A 303 -3.66 -11.45 7.28
C GLU A 303 -2.94 -10.62 6.20
N LEU A 304 -1.60 -10.67 6.24
CA LEU A 304 -0.76 -10.02 5.22
C LEU A 304 -0.93 -10.68 3.84
N PRO A 305 -0.93 -9.91 2.74
CA PRO A 305 -0.63 -8.47 2.67
C PRO A 305 -1.83 -7.54 2.94
N GLY A 306 -3.02 -8.07 3.23
CA GLY A 306 -4.25 -7.30 3.43
C GLY A 306 -4.69 -6.48 2.21
N LEU A 307 -5.38 -5.36 2.45
CA LEU A 307 -5.82 -4.45 1.37
C LEU A 307 -4.62 -3.73 0.76
N THR A 308 -4.42 -3.87 -0.55
CA THR A 308 -3.36 -3.16 -1.27
C THR A 308 -3.86 -1.84 -1.85
N VAL A 309 -3.21 -0.73 -1.52
CA VAL A 309 -3.61 0.62 -1.98
C VAL A 309 -2.41 1.46 -2.42
N LYS A 310 -2.67 2.50 -3.21
CA LYS A 310 -1.67 3.49 -3.62
C LYS A 310 -1.37 4.48 -2.49
N PRO A 311 -0.18 5.11 -2.46
CA PRO A 311 0.11 6.24 -1.58
C PRO A 311 -0.97 7.33 -1.67
N GLY A 312 -1.47 7.80 -0.54
CA GLY A 312 -2.53 8.81 -0.49
C GLY A 312 -3.93 8.34 -0.88
N GLY A 313 -4.12 7.05 -1.20
CA GLY A 313 -5.44 6.47 -1.47
C GLY A 313 -6.39 6.59 -0.27
N LEU A 314 -7.69 6.78 -0.55
CA LEU A 314 -8.71 6.84 0.50
C LEU A 314 -8.94 5.45 1.10
N LEU A 315 -8.78 5.35 2.42
CA LEU A 315 -9.05 4.16 3.22
C LEU A 315 -10.40 4.34 3.89
N THR A 316 -11.32 3.40 3.67
CA THR A 316 -12.60 3.35 4.37
C THR A 316 -12.56 2.19 5.36
N PHE A 317 -12.74 2.49 6.65
CA PHE A 317 -12.78 1.52 7.73
C PHE A 317 -14.22 1.29 8.18
N GLY A 318 -14.60 0.04 8.38
CA GLY A 318 -15.86 -0.37 8.98
C GLY A 318 -15.62 -1.06 10.32
N PHE A 319 -16.50 -0.83 11.30
CA PHE A 319 -16.43 -1.41 12.64
C PHE A 319 -17.79 -2.03 12.98
N ALA A 320 -17.89 -3.36 12.93
CA ALA A 320 -19.08 -4.10 13.32
C ALA A 320 -18.97 -4.52 14.78
N VAL A 321 -19.77 -3.90 15.66
CA VAL A 321 -19.77 -4.19 17.08
C VAL A 321 -20.98 -5.03 17.43
N SER A 322 -20.75 -6.27 17.83
CA SER A 322 -21.78 -7.26 18.15
C SER A 322 -21.78 -7.61 19.64
N ASN A 323 -22.95 -7.58 20.28
CA ASN A 323 -23.13 -8.11 21.63
C ASN A 323 -23.37 -9.63 21.55
N THR A 324 -22.33 -10.42 21.84
CA THR A 324 -22.37 -11.88 21.80
C THR A 324 -22.81 -12.49 23.14
N GLY A 325 -23.07 -11.65 24.15
CA GLY A 325 -23.56 -12.03 25.46
C GLY A 325 -25.09 -12.04 25.54
N ASN A 326 -25.60 -12.28 26.75
CA ASN A 326 -27.03 -12.19 27.08
C ASN A 326 -27.35 -11.03 28.06
N ALA A 327 -26.37 -10.19 28.41
CA ALA A 327 -26.56 -8.91 29.10
C ALA A 327 -26.74 -7.74 28.10
N ILE A 328 -27.55 -6.73 28.42
CA ILE A 328 -27.54 -5.46 27.67
C ILE A 328 -26.21 -4.75 27.95
N LEU A 329 -25.55 -4.22 26.92
CA LEU A 329 -24.34 -3.42 27.06
C LEU A 329 -24.63 -1.94 26.85
N GLU A 330 -23.95 -1.07 27.58
CA GLU A 330 -24.08 0.39 27.54
C GLU A 330 -22.71 1.08 27.41
N ASN A 331 -22.73 2.33 26.94
CA ASN A 331 -21.57 3.22 26.83
C ASN A 331 -20.38 2.60 26.08
N ILE A 332 -20.67 1.88 24.99
CA ILE A 332 -19.65 1.17 24.23
C ILE A 332 -18.84 2.18 23.43
N THR A 333 -17.54 2.30 23.72
CA THR A 333 -16.64 3.24 23.04
C THR A 333 -15.72 2.47 22.09
N ILE A 334 -15.59 2.95 20.86
CA ILE A 334 -14.71 2.39 19.84
C ILE A 334 -13.53 3.33 19.63
N VAL A 335 -12.32 2.79 19.78
CA VAL A 335 -11.06 3.49 19.52
C VAL A 335 -10.19 2.69 18.58
N ASP A 336 -9.43 3.41 17.77
CA ASP A 336 -8.49 2.86 16.81
C ASP A 336 -7.09 3.43 17.06
N ASP A 337 -6.07 2.60 16.95
CA ASP A 337 -4.68 2.98 17.23
C ASP A 337 -4.13 4.08 16.31
N ARG A 338 -4.74 4.26 15.12
CA ARG A 338 -4.34 5.25 14.12
C ARG A 338 -5.39 6.33 13.87
N LEU A 339 -6.67 6.01 13.97
CA LEU A 339 -7.76 6.97 13.77
C LEU A 339 -8.13 7.72 15.05
N GLY A 340 -7.76 7.18 16.22
CA GLY A 340 -8.17 7.72 17.51
C GLY A 340 -9.60 7.31 17.87
N ALA A 341 -10.37 8.21 18.48
CA ALA A 341 -11.76 7.92 18.85
C ALA A 341 -12.65 7.83 17.60
N VAL A 342 -13.29 6.68 17.40
CA VAL A 342 -14.17 6.41 16.25
C VAL A 342 -15.62 6.81 16.56
N GLY A 343 -16.13 6.43 17.73
CA GLY A 343 -17.49 6.75 18.15
C GLY A 343 -17.95 5.97 19.38
N THR A 344 -19.22 6.13 19.74
CA THR A 344 -19.86 5.45 20.88
C THR A 344 -21.21 4.85 20.50
N ILE A 345 -21.51 3.65 20.99
CA ILE A 345 -22.83 3.02 20.94
C ILE A 345 -23.43 3.09 22.34
N ALA A 346 -24.56 3.79 22.49
CA ALA A 346 -25.14 4.08 23.79
C ALA A 346 -25.67 2.82 24.49
N VAL A 347 -26.38 1.95 23.75
CA VAL A 347 -26.96 0.70 24.25
C VAL A 347 -26.89 -0.35 23.13
N LEU A 348 -26.51 -1.58 23.44
CA LEU A 348 -26.49 -2.71 22.52
C LEU A 348 -27.14 -3.94 23.19
N ALA A 349 -28.32 -4.32 22.71
CA ALA A 349 -29.07 -5.46 23.22
C ALA A 349 -28.38 -6.80 22.88
N PRO A 350 -28.67 -7.89 23.62
CA PRO A 350 -28.18 -9.23 23.30
C PRO A 350 -28.43 -9.62 21.83
N GLY A 351 -27.39 -10.08 21.14
CA GLY A 351 -27.45 -10.52 19.74
C GLY A 351 -27.53 -9.38 18.71
N ALA A 352 -27.55 -8.11 19.12
CA ALA A 352 -27.55 -6.97 18.21
C ALA A 352 -26.12 -6.64 17.72
N THR A 353 -26.06 -6.13 16.49
CA THR A 353 -24.84 -5.61 15.86
C THR A 353 -25.08 -4.18 15.38
N GLU A 354 -24.16 -3.28 15.69
CA GLU A 354 -24.16 -1.90 15.22
C GLU A 354 -22.88 -1.63 14.40
N MET A 355 -23.01 -0.80 13.36
CA MET A 355 -21.92 -0.49 12.43
C MET A 355 -21.50 0.97 12.54
N LEU A 356 -20.20 1.20 12.70
CA LEU A 356 -19.59 2.52 12.54
C LEU A 356 -18.62 2.51 11.35
N SER A 357 -18.34 3.68 10.80
CA SER A 357 -17.34 3.85 9.75
C SER A 357 -16.47 5.08 9.98
N ALA A 358 -15.24 5.01 9.49
CA ALA A 358 -14.30 6.11 9.49
C ALA A 358 -13.49 6.11 8.19
N VAL A 359 -12.96 7.27 7.81
CA VAL A 359 -12.11 7.42 6.62
C VAL A 359 -10.75 7.99 6.99
N SER A 360 -9.73 7.56 6.27
CA SER A 360 -8.36 8.08 6.38
C SER A 360 -7.65 8.00 5.04
N THR A 361 -6.41 8.49 4.96
CA THR A 361 -5.57 8.42 3.75
C THR A 361 -4.38 7.52 3.98
N ALA A 362 -4.05 6.69 2.99
CA ALA A 362 -2.91 5.78 3.05
C ALA A 362 -1.57 6.55 3.15
N PRO A 363 -0.63 6.11 4.01
CA PRO A 363 0.70 6.72 4.12
C PRO A 363 1.50 6.58 2.83
N LYS A 364 2.63 7.30 2.71
CA LYS A 364 3.42 7.34 1.48
C LYS A 364 4.07 6.00 1.08
N GLN A 365 4.35 5.11 2.03
CA GLN A 365 4.93 3.78 1.79
C GLN A 365 4.75 2.88 3.02
N GLY A 366 4.78 1.57 2.81
CA GLY A 366 4.97 0.55 3.83
C GLY A 366 3.70 -0.24 4.14
N THR A 367 3.84 -1.23 5.00
CA THR A 367 2.71 -1.98 5.54
C THR A 367 2.15 -1.26 6.77
N LEU A 368 0.87 -0.98 6.70
CA LEU A 368 0.06 -0.32 7.69
C LEU A 368 -0.76 -1.41 8.42
N LEU A 369 -0.33 -1.77 9.62
CA LEU A 369 -1.15 -2.54 10.57
C LEU A 369 -1.89 -1.57 11.48
N THR A 370 -3.17 -1.81 11.71
CA THR A 370 -4.00 -0.97 12.58
C THR A 370 -5.00 -1.82 13.36
N ALA A 371 -5.17 -1.52 14.64
CA ALA A 371 -6.02 -2.24 15.58
C ALA A 371 -7.13 -1.32 16.08
N ALA A 372 -8.35 -1.84 16.16
CA ALA A 372 -9.45 -1.16 16.84
C ALA A 372 -9.94 -1.98 18.02
N THR A 373 -10.40 -1.29 19.06
CA THR A 373 -10.95 -1.90 20.27
C THR A 373 -12.26 -1.23 20.64
N ALA A 374 -13.27 -2.04 20.90
CA ALA A 374 -14.54 -1.64 21.49
C ALA A 374 -14.54 -2.00 22.98
N ILE A 375 -14.98 -1.09 23.85
CA ILE A 375 -15.11 -1.30 25.31
C ILE A 375 -16.52 -0.93 25.73
N GLY A 376 -17.27 -1.82 26.38
CA GLY A 376 -18.63 -1.57 26.87
C GLY A 376 -18.89 -2.15 28.25
N PHE A 377 -20.00 -1.76 28.87
CA PHE A 377 -20.34 -2.14 30.25
C PHE A 377 -21.74 -2.77 30.32
N PRO A 378 -21.97 -3.82 31.14
CA PRO A 378 -23.31 -4.35 31.33
C PRO A 378 -24.25 -3.30 31.98
N ALA A 379 -25.48 -3.21 31.47
CA ALA A 379 -26.54 -2.38 32.05
C ALA A 379 -26.88 -2.90 33.46
N GLY A 380 -26.78 -2.03 34.48
CA GLY A 380 -26.97 -2.40 35.88
C GLY A 380 -25.69 -2.63 36.68
N GLY A 381 -24.52 -2.48 36.05
CA GLY A 381 -23.20 -2.63 36.70
C GLY A 381 -22.62 -4.04 36.52
N GLY A 382 -21.28 -4.13 36.59
CA GLY A 382 -20.52 -5.37 36.40
C GLY A 382 -19.26 -5.16 35.56
N ALA A 383 -18.45 -6.21 35.44
CA ALA A 383 -17.20 -6.22 34.68
C ALA A 383 -17.39 -5.68 33.26
N GLY A 384 -16.62 -4.66 32.89
CA GLY A 384 -16.55 -4.19 31.51
C GLY A 384 -16.05 -5.29 30.58
N VAL A 385 -16.50 -5.25 29.32
CA VAL A 385 -16.07 -6.16 28.26
C VAL A 385 -15.40 -5.39 27.14
N SER A 386 -14.41 -6.00 26.51
CA SER A 386 -13.72 -5.41 25.37
C SER A 386 -13.43 -6.45 24.29
N SER A 387 -13.47 -6.01 23.03
CA SER A 387 -13.04 -6.80 21.87
C SER A 387 -12.10 -5.96 21.01
N THR A 388 -11.04 -6.59 20.50
CA THR A 388 -10.04 -5.96 19.64
C THR A 388 -9.94 -6.72 18.33
N ASP A 389 -9.78 -5.99 17.23
CA ASP A 389 -9.68 -6.55 15.89
C ASP A 389 -8.64 -5.80 15.04
N LEU A 390 -8.02 -6.50 14.07
CA LEU A 390 -6.90 -6.01 13.30
C LEU A 390 -7.29 -5.73 11.85
N ALA A 391 -6.51 -4.89 11.18
CA ALA A 391 -6.55 -4.78 9.73
C ALA A 391 -5.16 -4.46 9.21
N SER A 392 -4.77 -5.16 8.14
CA SER A 392 -3.53 -4.95 7.42
C SER A 392 -3.76 -4.30 6.06
N ILE A 393 -2.93 -3.30 5.76
CA ILE A 393 -2.97 -2.52 4.54
C ILE A 393 -1.55 -2.47 4.00
N THR A 394 -1.33 -2.89 2.75
CA THR A 394 -0.02 -2.78 2.12
C THR A 394 -0.04 -1.61 1.14
N VAL A 395 0.78 -0.59 1.43
CA VAL A 395 1.04 0.49 0.48
C VAL A 395 2.22 0.09 -0.39
N GLN A 396 1.92 -0.38 -1.60
CA GLN A 396 2.94 -0.58 -2.62
C GLN A 396 3.31 0.77 -3.23
N ALA A 397 4.49 1.28 -2.88
CA ALA A 397 5.14 2.27 -3.72
C ALA A 397 5.49 1.60 -5.05
N GLN A 398 4.97 2.11 -6.16
CA GLN A 398 5.63 1.87 -7.45
C GLN A 398 7.07 2.39 -7.30
N SER A 399 8.05 1.63 -7.80
CA SER A 399 9.43 2.10 -7.91
C SER A 399 9.46 3.39 -8.72
N THR A 400 9.52 4.54 -8.05
CA THR A 400 9.66 5.87 -8.66
C THR A 400 11.13 6.20 -8.86
N ALA A 401 11.82 5.47 -9.70
CA ALA A 401 13.08 5.94 -10.24
C ALA A 401 13.03 5.82 -11.76
N GLN A 402 12.28 6.73 -12.41
CA GLN A 402 12.87 7.32 -13.61
C GLN A 402 14.25 7.80 -13.17
N ALA A 403 15.32 7.35 -13.84
CA ALA A 403 16.64 7.88 -13.53
C ALA A 403 16.53 9.42 -13.57
N PRO A 404 17.12 10.16 -12.63
CA PRO A 404 17.07 11.61 -12.71
C PRO A 404 17.71 12.03 -14.03
N LYS A 405 17.13 13.02 -14.72
CA LYS A 405 17.87 13.72 -15.77
C LYS A 405 19.17 14.21 -15.16
N THR A 406 20.27 14.12 -15.90
CA THR A 406 21.57 14.59 -15.43
C THR A 406 22.24 15.39 -16.51
N VAL A 407 23.07 16.32 -16.07
CA VAL A 407 24.05 17.02 -16.91
C VAL A 407 25.44 16.68 -16.39
N SER A 408 26.43 16.67 -17.25
CA SER A 408 27.82 16.71 -16.80
C SER A 408 28.63 17.65 -17.67
N GLY A 409 29.76 18.11 -17.13
CA GLY A 409 30.64 19.00 -17.84
C GLY A 409 32.00 19.05 -17.17
N GLU A 410 33.06 19.12 -17.96
CA GLU A 410 34.41 19.30 -17.49
C GLU A 410 35.10 20.32 -18.39
N ALA A 411 35.80 21.29 -17.80
CA ALA A 411 36.61 22.23 -18.58
C ALA A 411 37.96 22.47 -17.92
N TYR A 412 39.02 22.51 -18.74
CA TYR A 412 40.35 22.87 -18.27
C TYR A 412 41.20 23.57 -19.34
N GLY A 413 42.06 24.47 -18.87
CA GLY A 413 42.92 25.28 -19.74
C GLY A 413 44.14 24.51 -20.26
N PHE A 414 44.84 23.79 -19.39
CA PHE A 414 46.08 23.09 -19.73
C PHE A 414 46.23 21.77 -18.97
N PHE A 415 46.71 20.74 -19.66
CA PHE A 415 47.11 19.45 -19.09
C PHE A 415 48.34 18.93 -19.84
N ALA A 416 49.29 18.33 -19.13
CA ALA A 416 50.41 17.64 -19.76
C ALA A 416 50.89 16.46 -18.92
N GLN A 417 51.00 15.28 -19.53
CA GLN A 417 51.57 14.09 -18.91
C GLN A 417 52.63 13.50 -19.82
N LEU A 418 53.89 13.64 -19.43
CA LEU A 418 55.03 13.35 -20.28
C LEU A 418 56.03 12.43 -19.59
N VAL A 419 56.71 11.62 -20.40
CA VAL A 419 57.83 10.77 -19.98
C VAL A 419 59.09 11.23 -20.69
N THR A 420 60.14 11.45 -19.90
CA THR A 420 61.49 11.76 -20.39
C THR A 420 62.46 10.68 -19.92
N PRO A 421 63.65 10.57 -20.55
CA PRO A 421 64.74 9.74 -20.03
C PRO A 421 65.16 10.07 -18.59
N ALA A 422 64.84 11.27 -18.08
CA ALA A 422 65.19 11.74 -16.74
C ALA A 422 64.05 11.61 -15.71
N GLY A 423 62.84 11.18 -16.11
CA GLY A 423 61.67 11.09 -15.23
C GLY A 423 60.37 11.55 -15.92
N SER A 424 59.27 11.60 -15.17
CA SER A 424 57.96 12.07 -15.68
C SER A 424 57.71 13.55 -15.34
N ILE A 425 57.07 14.26 -16.27
CA ILE A 425 56.56 15.62 -16.07
C ILE A 425 55.04 15.53 -16.05
N MET A 426 54.41 16.07 -15.01
CA MET A 426 52.96 16.03 -14.82
C MET A 426 52.44 17.41 -14.44
N VAL A 427 51.62 17.99 -15.31
CA VAL A 427 50.88 19.24 -15.05
C VAL A 427 49.40 18.91 -14.99
N PRO A 428 48.79 18.89 -13.79
CA PRO A 428 47.39 18.52 -13.67
C PRO A 428 46.52 19.51 -14.44
N LYS A 429 45.30 19.09 -14.78
CA LYS A 429 44.28 19.95 -15.39
C LYS A 429 44.22 21.28 -14.62
N THR A 430 44.47 22.40 -15.29
CA THR A 430 44.54 23.72 -14.64
C THR A 430 44.17 24.88 -15.59
N PRO A 431 43.32 25.84 -15.17
CA PRO A 431 42.30 25.67 -14.13
C PRO A 431 41.43 24.45 -14.46
N HIS A 432 40.70 23.92 -13.47
CA HIS A 432 39.89 22.72 -13.67
C HIS A 432 38.57 22.85 -12.94
N VAL A 433 37.48 22.78 -13.70
CA VAL A 433 36.11 22.82 -13.20
C VAL A 433 35.35 21.59 -13.68
N VAL A 434 34.45 21.10 -12.84
CA VAL A 434 33.56 19.98 -13.12
C VAL A 434 32.16 20.37 -12.68
N LEU A 435 31.20 20.23 -13.59
CA LEU A 435 29.80 20.51 -13.35
C LEU A 435 29.15 19.40 -12.50
N PRO A 436 28.41 19.73 -11.43
CA PRO A 436 27.61 18.75 -10.70
C PRO A 436 26.49 18.13 -11.56
N ALA A 437 26.14 16.87 -11.27
CA ALA A 437 25.11 16.12 -12.01
C ALA A 437 23.73 16.78 -12.06
N ALA A 438 23.43 17.66 -11.09
CA ALA A 438 22.17 18.38 -10.96
C ALA A 438 22.15 19.74 -11.71
N GLY A 439 23.24 20.13 -12.37
CA GLY A 439 23.42 21.45 -12.98
C GLY A 439 23.99 22.49 -12.02
N GLY A 440 24.01 23.75 -12.45
CA GLY A 440 24.67 24.86 -11.77
C GLY A 440 25.69 25.57 -12.68
N VAL A 441 26.57 26.38 -12.09
CA VAL A 441 27.67 27.06 -12.78
C VAL A 441 28.94 26.95 -11.95
N GLU A 442 30.05 26.56 -12.56
CA GLU A 442 31.37 26.51 -11.96
C GLU A 442 32.36 27.27 -12.86
N SER A 443 33.23 28.09 -12.26
CA SER A 443 34.26 28.81 -13.02
C SER A 443 35.55 28.92 -12.23
N GLN A 444 36.68 28.86 -12.95
CA GLN A 444 38.00 29.07 -12.37
C GLN A 444 38.94 29.74 -13.37
N GLN A 445 39.83 30.58 -12.85
CA GLN A 445 40.82 31.31 -13.64
C GLN A 445 42.23 31.12 -13.07
N VAL A 446 43.20 30.95 -13.95
CA VAL A 446 44.64 30.95 -13.64
C VAL A 446 45.32 31.95 -14.56
N LEU A 447 46.22 32.77 -14.02
CA LEU A 447 46.82 33.89 -14.77
C LEU A 447 47.84 33.44 -15.83
N SER A 448 48.52 32.32 -15.59
CA SER A 448 49.53 31.75 -16.51
C SER A 448 49.95 30.35 -16.09
N VAL A 449 50.29 29.50 -17.06
CA VAL A 449 51.04 28.25 -16.86
C VAL A 449 52.40 28.39 -17.55
N GLY A 450 53.46 28.04 -16.84
CA GLY A 450 54.82 28.08 -17.36
C GLY A 450 55.58 26.81 -17.01
N VAL A 451 55.89 26.01 -18.02
CA VAL A 451 56.75 24.82 -17.93
C VAL A 451 57.95 25.03 -18.83
N PRO A 452 59.18 25.14 -18.27
CA PRO A 452 60.38 25.44 -19.05
C PRO A 452 60.54 24.51 -20.25
N ASN A 453 60.79 25.10 -21.41
CA ASN A 453 61.00 24.42 -22.70
C ASN A 453 59.79 23.62 -23.24
N LEU A 454 58.66 23.63 -22.53
CA LEU A 454 57.48 22.84 -22.90
C LEU A 454 56.28 23.72 -23.23
N ALA A 455 55.89 24.62 -22.34
CA ALA A 455 54.68 25.41 -22.50
C ALA A 455 54.76 26.74 -21.74
N ALA A 456 54.26 27.80 -22.35
CA ALA A 456 53.96 29.06 -21.71
C ALA A 456 52.58 29.53 -22.18
N THR A 457 51.75 29.99 -21.24
CA THR A 457 50.42 30.56 -21.52
C THR A 457 50.22 31.85 -20.74
N GLY A 458 49.35 32.70 -21.26
CA GLY A 458 48.72 33.80 -20.52
C GLY A 458 47.54 33.30 -19.70
N THR A 459 46.51 34.13 -19.56
CA THR A 459 45.35 33.79 -18.73
C THR A 459 44.57 32.61 -19.30
N LEU A 460 44.23 31.68 -18.42
CA LEU A 460 43.41 30.51 -18.69
C LEU A 460 42.13 30.64 -17.85
N THR A 461 40.98 30.47 -18.49
CA THR A 461 39.66 30.47 -17.85
C THR A 461 38.94 29.20 -18.25
N ALA A 462 38.35 28.51 -17.28
CA ALA A 462 37.50 27.36 -17.51
C ALA A 462 36.16 27.58 -16.81
N GLU A 463 35.06 27.33 -17.51
CA GLU A 463 33.71 27.55 -17.03
C GLU A 463 32.80 26.41 -17.52
N THR A 464 31.90 25.96 -16.65
CA THR A 464 30.88 24.96 -16.98
C THR A 464 29.54 25.39 -16.41
N GLU A 465 28.48 25.28 -17.18
CA GLU A 465 27.11 25.52 -16.74
C GLU A 465 26.18 24.40 -17.17
N GLY A 466 25.10 24.18 -16.42
CA GLY A 466 24.05 23.28 -16.83
C GLY A 466 22.72 23.53 -16.14
N PHE A 467 21.66 23.17 -16.85
CA PHE A 467 20.28 23.42 -16.48
C PHE A 467 19.44 22.16 -16.70
N ILE A 468 18.54 21.88 -15.76
CA ILE A 468 17.61 20.75 -15.81
C ILE A 468 16.23 21.28 -15.47
N ASP A 469 15.24 20.96 -16.31
CA ASP A 469 13.83 21.24 -16.03
C ASP A 469 12.91 20.06 -16.43
N SER A 470 11.60 20.30 -16.40
CA SER A 470 10.62 19.30 -16.81
C SER A 470 10.68 18.93 -18.30
N SER A 471 11.14 19.85 -19.15
CA SER A 471 11.25 19.66 -20.60
C SER A 471 12.52 18.90 -20.99
N GLY A 472 13.67 19.18 -20.36
CA GLY A 472 14.95 18.62 -20.78
C GLY A 472 16.11 18.85 -19.81
N ALA A 473 17.31 18.60 -20.31
CA ALA A 473 18.57 18.92 -19.66
C ALA A 473 19.55 19.49 -20.70
N SER A 474 20.35 20.48 -20.31
CA SER A 474 21.35 21.10 -21.17
C SER A 474 22.61 21.44 -20.39
N ALA A 475 23.77 21.20 -20.98
CA ALA A 475 25.09 21.52 -20.43
C ALA A 475 25.93 22.29 -21.44
N GLN A 476 26.79 23.18 -20.94
CA GLN A 476 27.81 23.86 -21.72
C GLN A 476 29.10 23.97 -20.92
N SER A 477 30.22 23.67 -21.58
CA SER A 477 31.56 23.81 -21.01
C SER A 477 32.42 24.66 -21.94
N THR A 478 33.21 25.56 -21.36
CA THR A 478 34.14 26.42 -22.11
C THR A 478 35.52 26.46 -21.47
N ALA A 479 36.56 26.45 -22.29
CA ALA A 479 37.93 26.69 -21.86
C ALA A 479 38.61 27.71 -22.79
N THR A 480 39.04 28.84 -22.24
CA THR A 480 39.74 29.90 -22.96
C THR A 480 41.17 30.01 -22.47
N VAL A 481 42.14 29.95 -23.39
CA VAL A 481 43.57 30.08 -23.08
C VAL A 481 44.20 31.15 -23.96
N GLN A 482 44.81 32.16 -23.34
CA GLN A 482 45.49 33.25 -24.04
C GLN A 482 46.99 32.99 -24.19
N ASN A 483 47.60 33.59 -25.20
CA ASN A 483 49.06 33.62 -25.44
C ASN A 483 49.72 32.24 -25.34
N VAL A 484 49.15 31.24 -26.02
CA VAL A 484 49.66 29.87 -26.05
C VAL A 484 50.99 29.82 -26.79
N ASN A 485 51.99 29.21 -26.18
CA ASN A 485 53.28 28.92 -26.78
C ASN A 485 53.75 27.54 -26.29
N LEU A 486 53.71 26.54 -27.17
CA LEU A 486 54.13 25.17 -26.88
C LEU A 486 55.44 24.86 -27.62
N LEU A 487 56.30 24.08 -26.96
CA LEU A 487 57.52 23.51 -27.51
C LEU A 487 58.43 24.58 -28.15
N ASN A 488 58.61 25.70 -27.43
CA ASN A 488 59.39 26.87 -27.85
C ASN A 488 58.91 27.52 -29.17
N GLY A 489 57.59 27.64 -29.34
CA GLY A 489 56.95 28.34 -30.46
C GLY A 489 56.65 27.45 -31.65
N LEU A 490 56.84 26.13 -31.53
CA LEU A 490 56.44 25.18 -32.56
C LEU A 490 54.92 25.22 -32.80
N ILE A 491 54.15 25.44 -31.73
CA ILE A 491 52.72 25.73 -31.80
C ILE A 491 52.47 26.99 -30.96
N SER A 492 51.80 27.98 -31.54
CA SER A 492 51.39 29.20 -30.81
C SER A 492 50.02 29.70 -31.24
N ALA A 493 49.32 30.39 -30.34
CA ALA A 493 48.05 31.05 -30.62
C ALA A 493 47.82 32.22 -29.65
N ASP A 494 47.22 33.30 -30.13
CA ASP A 494 46.86 34.45 -29.28
C ASP A 494 45.72 34.08 -28.33
N THR A 495 44.72 33.34 -28.81
CA THR A 495 43.61 32.84 -28.01
C THR A 495 43.09 31.53 -28.57
N VAL A 496 42.83 30.57 -27.68
CA VAL A 496 42.21 29.27 -28.00
C VAL A 496 40.95 29.15 -27.17
N ILE A 497 39.81 28.89 -27.81
CA ILE A 497 38.51 28.70 -27.15
C ILE A 497 37.99 27.32 -27.50
N ALA A 498 37.84 26.45 -26.51
CA ALA A 498 37.08 25.22 -26.62
C ALA A 498 35.68 25.45 -26.07
N MET A 499 34.66 25.00 -26.79
CA MET A 499 33.26 25.06 -26.38
C MET A 499 32.57 23.75 -26.78
N ALA A 500 31.93 23.10 -25.81
CA ALA A 500 31.10 21.92 -26.00
C ALA A 500 29.73 22.19 -25.36
N SER A 501 28.65 21.93 -26.10
CA SER A 501 27.30 22.02 -25.57
C SER A 501 26.48 20.78 -25.93
N SER A 502 25.71 20.29 -24.96
CA SER A 502 24.89 19.08 -25.06
C SER A 502 23.49 19.35 -24.56
N MET A 503 22.47 18.83 -25.23
CA MET A 503 21.06 19.01 -24.87
C MET A 503 20.24 17.75 -25.14
N CYS A 504 19.29 17.46 -24.24
CA CYS A 504 18.27 16.43 -24.40
C CYS A 504 16.91 16.96 -23.90
N GLY A 505 15.78 16.43 -24.40
CA GLY A 505 14.45 16.87 -23.95
C GLY A 505 13.35 16.97 -25.02
N GLY A 506 13.58 16.40 -26.20
CA GLY A 506 12.61 16.38 -27.29
C GLY A 506 12.53 14.99 -27.90
N THR A 507 13.03 14.85 -29.12
CA THR A 507 13.01 13.62 -29.94
C THR A 507 14.38 12.99 -30.10
N ALA A 508 15.44 13.74 -29.78
CA ALA A 508 16.84 13.35 -29.89
C ALA A 508 17.66 14.08 -28.82
N ALA A 509 18.81 13.51 -28.48
CA ALA A 509 19.86 14.17 -27.70
C ALA A 509 20.97 14.62 -28.66
N THR A 510 21.34 15.90 -28.62
CA THR A 510 22.30 16.49 -29.56
C THR A 510 23.43 17.23 -28.86
N SER A 511 24.62 17.21 -29.46
CA SER A 511 25.76 17.98 -29.01
C SER A 511 26.38 18.80 -30.16
N THR A 512 26.98 19.94 -29.82
CA THR A 512 27.63 20.84 -30.78
C THR A 512 28.92 21.44 -30.21
N ALA A 513 29.91 21.66 -31.08
CA ALA A 513 31.15 22.38 -30.78
C ALA A 513 31.11 23.85 -31.22
N GLU A 514 29.93 24.37 -31.60
CA GLU A 514 29.75 25.76 -32.02
C GLU A 514 30.34 26.72 -30.96
N GLY A 515 31.06 27.75 -31.40
CA GLY A 515 31.82 28.65 -30.52
C GLY A 515 33.29 28.27 -30.31
N SER A 516 33.68 27.02 -30.59
CA SER A 516 35.09 26.60 -30.57
C SER A 516 35.89 27.31 -31.66
N THR A 517 36.98 27.99 -31.31
CA THR A 517 37.75 28.78 -32.28
C THR A 517 39.20 29.07 -31.87
N PHE A 518 39.98 29.54 -32.85
CA PHE A 518 41.36 29.98 -32.71
C PHE A 518 41.53 31.44 -33.15
N VAL A 519 42.39 32.17 -32.44
CA VAL A 519 42.92 33.48 -32.86
C VAL A 519 44.44 33.38 -32.95
N GLY A 520 45.00 33.73 -34.11
CA GLY A 520 46.45 33.79 -34.31
C GLY A 520 47.17 32.44 -34.26
N LEU A 521 46.52 31.33 -34.63
CA LEU A 521 47.13 30.00 -34.59
C LEU A 521 48.27 29.86 -35.61
N VAL A 522 49.43 29.38 -35.15
CA VAL A 522 50.60 29.05 -35.96
C VAL A 522 51.10 27.67 -35.57
N VAL A 523 51.33 26.79 -36.55
CA VAL A 523 51.89 25.45 -36.35
C VAL A 523 53.10 25.27 -37.28
N SER A 524 54.26 24.92 -36.72
CA SER A 524 55.53 24.80 -37.44
C SER A 524 55.87 26.04 -38.30
N GLY A 525 55.53 27.23 -37.79
CA GLY A 525 55.75 28.51 -38.48
C GLY A 525 54.72 28.84 -39.58
N ILE A 526 53.70 27.99 -39.80
CA ILE A 526 52.64 28.21 -40.78
C ILE A 526 51.39 28.75 -40.07
N PRO A 527 50.91 29.98 -40.42
CA PRO A 527 49.66 30.52 -39.89
C PRO A 527 48.43 29.75 -40.40
N ILE A 528 47.49 29.47 -39.50
CA ILE A 528 46.18 28.86 -39.79
C ILE A 528 45.10 29.88 -39.41
N ASN A 529 44.55 30.55 -40.41
CA ASN A 529 43.68 31.73 -40.23
C ASN A 529 42.18 31.42 -40.13
N VAL A 530 41.81 30.14 -40.06
CA VAL A 530 40.44 29.66 -39.88
C VAL A 530 40.43 28.60 -38.81
N THR A 531 39.28 28.36 -38.18
CA THR A 531 39.14 27.20 -37.29
C THR A 531 39.22 25.93 -38.16
N PRO A 532 40.19 25.02 -37.91
CA PRO A 532 40.31 23.79 -38.68
C PRO A 532 39.04 22.94 -38.60
N ALA A 533 38.80 22.10 -39.62
CA ALA A 533 37.74 21.11 -39.56
C ALA A 533 37.94 20.17 -38.36
N PRO A 534 36.87 19.56 -37.83
CA PRO A 534 36.97 18.63 -36.71
C PRO A 534 38.04 17.54 -36.97
N ASN A 535 38.82 17.21 -35.94
CA ASN A 535 39.86 16.18 -35.94
C ASN A 535 40.98 16.40 -36.99
N THR A 536 41.41 17.65 -37.21
CA THR A 536 42.49 17.96 -38.17
C THR A 536 43.85 17.57 -37.61
N THR A 537 44.54 16.64 -38.25
CA THR A 537 45.86 16.14 -37.83
C THR A 537 47.01 16.78 -38.62
N ILE A 538 48.03 17.28 -37.93
CA ILE A 538 49.25 17.85 -38.53
C ILE A 538 50.49 17.16 -37.93
N PRO A 539 51.37 16.56 -38.76
CA PRO A 539 52.61 15.99 -38.28
C PRO A 539 53.60 17.08 -37.85
N LEU A 540 54.34 16.83 -36.77
CA LEU A 540 55.40 17.68 -36.22
C LEU A 540 56.74 16.93 -36.34
N PRO A 541 57.51 17.15 -37.43
CA PRO A 541 58.73 16.39 -37.71
C PRO A 541 59.71 16.38 -36.53
N GLY A 542 60.12 15.18 -36.11
CA GLY A 542 61.07 14.99 -35.00
C GLY A 542 60.49 15.19 -33.59
N VAL A 543 59.18 15.44 -33.48
CA VAL A 543 58.49 15.75 -32.22
C VAL A 543 57.28 14.84 -31.99
N GLY A 544 56.38 14.72 -32.96
CA GLY A 544 55.14 13.96 -32.80
C GLY A 544 54.04 14.43 -33.76
N THR A 545 52.81 14.54 -33.28
CA THR A 545 51.63 14.95 -34.06
C THR A 545 50.77 15.91 -33.23
N VAL A 546 50.14 16.89 -33.88
CA VAL A 546 49.08 17.70 -33.26
C VAL A 546 47.75 17.42 -33.93
N ILE A 547 46.70 17.22 -33.12
CA ILE A 547 45.31 17.17 -33.54
C ILE A 547 44.68 18.50 -33.11
N LEU A 548 44.08 19.19 -34.07
CA LEU A 548 43.41 20.47 -33.88
C LEU A 548 41.90 20.29 -33.98
N ASN A 549 41.16 20.99 -33.13
CA ASN A 549 39.70 20.87 -33.04
C ASN A 549 39.28 19.40 -32.94
N GLU A 550 39.93 18.64 -32.06
CA GLU A 550 39.60 17.24 -31.82
C GLU A 550 38.21 17.17 -31.19
N GLN A 551 37.29 16.49 -31.87
CA GLN A 551 35.91 16.32 -31.44
C GLN A 551 35.62 14.84 -31.28
N ILE A 552 35.28 14.44 -30.06
CA ILE A 552 35.00 13.06 -29.66
C ILE A 552 33.53 13.02 -29.23
N PRO A 553 32.61 12.66 -30.15
CA PRO A 553 31.20 12.51 -29.80
C PRO A 553 30.95 11.16 -29.12
N GLY A 554 29.89 11.10 -28.32
CA GLY A 554 29.38 9.86 -27.77
C GLY A 554 27.90 9.96 -27.38
N GLY A 555 27.42 8.92 -26.72
CA GLY A 555 26.01 8.72 -26.41
C GLY A 555 25.21 8.05 -27.53
N ASP A 556 23.93 7.79 -27.24
CA ASP A 556 22.97 7.10 -28.10
C ASP A 556 22.23 8.04 -29.07
N GLY A 557 22.33 9.35 -28.87
CA GLY A 557 21.68 10.37 -29.70
C GLY A 557 20.17 10.48 -29.49
N VAL A 558 19.61 9.75 -28.52
CA VAL A 558 18.17 9.69 -28.22
C VAL A 558 17.93 10.11 -26.76
N ASN A 559 18.51 9.40 -25.81
CA ASN A 559 18.37 9.62 -24.38
C ASN A 559 19.62 10.25 -23.76
N ASN A 560 20.78 10.17 -24.41
CA ASN A 560 22.00 10.85 -23.99
C ASN A 560 22.84 11.29 -25.17
N THR A 561 23.67 12.30 -24.91
CA THR A 561 24.65 12.82 -25.85
C THR A 561 25.82 13.39 -25.07
N GLU A 562 27.03 13.17 -25.58
CA GLU A 562 28.24 13.76 -25.03
C GLU A 562 29.13 14.27 -26.15
N LEU A 563 29.93 15.29 -25.83
CA LEU A 563 30.96 15.80 -26.73
C LEU A 563 32.15 16.31 -25.94
N THR A 564 33.33 15.81 -26.28
CA THR A 564 34.60 16.40 -25.84
C THR A 564 35.24 17.15 -26.98
N VAL A 565 35.63 18.40 -26.74
CA VAL A 565 36.38 19.25 -27.66
C VAL A 565 37.75 19.57 -27.05
N ASN A 566 38.82 19.04 -27.66
CA ASN A 566 40.19 19.44 -27.37
C ASN A 566 40.70 20.31 -28.51
N MET A 567 40.95 21.58 -28.25
CA MET A 567 41.34 22.48 -29.34
C MET A 567 42.75 22.20 -29.82
N ILE A 568 43.72 21.98 -28.92
CA ILE A 568 45.06 21.51 -29.28
C ILE A 568 45.37 20.25 -28.48
N HIS A 569 45.55 19.13 -29.15
CA HIS A 569 46.02 17.87 -28.57
C HIS A 569 47.33 17.47 -29.25
N VAL A 570 48.45 17.56 -28.54
CA VAL A 570 49.77 17.18 -29.05
C VAL A 570 50.14 15.81 -28.50
N ILE A 571 50.33 14.85 -29.39
CA ILE A 571 50.83 13.51 -29.09
C ILE A 571 52.32 13.50 -29.41
N LEU A 572 53.14 13.41 -28.39
CA LEU A 572 54.59 13.36 -28.50
C LEU A 572 55.06 11.91 -28.61
N ASP A 573 55.85 11.62 -29.64
CA ASP A 573 56.41 10.30 -29.90
C ASP A 573 57.85 10.43 -30.40
N SER A 574 58.71 10.93 -29.52
CA SER A 574 60.14 11.09 -29.78
C SER A 574 60.98 10.36 -28.73
N PRO A 575 62.21 9.93 -29.05
CA PRO A 575 63.10 9.29 -28.08
C PRO A 575 63.43 10.15 -26.85
N ALA A 576 63.24 11.48 -26.95
CA ALA A 576 63.53 12.43 -25.89
C ALA A 576 62.31 12.77 -25.01
N LEU A 577 61.10 12.62 -25.56
CA LEU A 577 59.85 13.04 -24.92
C LEU A 577 58.68 12.28 -25.55
N THR A 578 57.90 11.58 -24.72
CA THR A 578 56.64 10.92 -25.12
C THR A 578 55.49 11.33 -24.19
N GLY A 579 54.26 11.29 -24.69
CA GLY A 579 53.04 11.62 -23.93
C GLY A 579 52.24 12.78 -24.52
N ASP A 580 51.32 13.33 -23.74
CA ASP A 580 50.26 14.20 -24.26
C ASP A 580 50.32 15.61 -23.67
N ILE A 581 50.03 16.60 -24.51
CA ILE A 581 49.74 17.98 -24.10
C ILE A 581 48.37 18.35 -24.64
N ILE A 582 47.46 18.79 -23.77
CA ILE A 582 46.13 19.28 -24.15
C ILE A 582 45.98 20.73 -23.72
N VAL A 583 45.58 21.60 -24.66
CA VAL A 583 45.29 23.02 -24.41
C VAL A 583 43.86 23.34 -24.83
N ALA A 584 43.13 23.96 -23.90
CA ALA A 584 41.71 24.26 -23.98
C ALA A 584 40.89 22.99 -24.28
N SER A 585 40.38 22.37 -23.22
CA SER A 585 39.49 21.22 -23.28
C SER A 585 38.15 21.56 -22.65
N ALA A 586 37.08 21.22 -23.36
CA ALA A 586 35.70 21.34 -22.88
C ALA A 586 34.94 20.05 -23.19
N HIS A 587 34.27 19.49 -22.18
CA HIS A 587 33.41 18.32 -22.28
C HIS A 587 32.02 18.67 -21.76
N SER A 588 30.96 18.24 -22.45
CA SER A 588 29.57 18.35 -22.00
C SER A 588 28.80 17.06 -22.23
N ASP A 589 27.84 16.77 -21.33
CA ASP A 589 26.91 15.65 -21.39
C ASP A 589 25.50 16.13 -21.01
N ALA A 590 24.49 15.66 -21.74
CA ALA A 590 23.10 15.72 -21.29
C ALA A 590 22.44 14.33 -21.39
N HIS A 591 21.85 13.87 -20.28
CA HIS A 591 21.09 12.63 -20.20
C HIS A 591 19.64 12.86 -19.75
N CYS A 592 18.71 12.40 -20.59
CA CYS A 592 17.27 12.43 -20.38
C CYS A 592 16.72 11.02 -20.56
N PRO A 593 16.45 10.28 -19.48
CA PRO A 593 15.89 8.94 -19.59
C PRO A 593 14.48 8.96 -20.19
N PRO A 594 14.08 7.88 -20.89
CA PRO A 594 12.77 7.77 -21.51
C PRO A 594 11.66 8.08 -20.52
N VAL A 595 10.66 8.85 -20.96
CA VAL A 595 9.47 9.11 -20.15
C VAL A 595 8.60 7.86 -20.19
N THR A 596 8.47 7.17 -19.07
CA THR A 596 7.61 5.98 -18.99
C THR A 596 6.18 6.35 -18.65
N CYS A 597 5.22 5.61 -19.22
CA CYS A 597 3.81 5.80 -18.91
C CYS A 597 3.45 5.16 -17.57
N LEU A 598 2.87 5.92 -16.64
CA LEU A 598 2.53 5.42 -15.30
C LEU A 598 1.26 4.56 -15.24
N LYS A 599 0.58 4.33 -16.39
CA LYS A 599 -0.62 3.50 -16.46
C LYS A 599 -0.30 2.06 -16.13
N THR A 600 -1.03 1.48 -15.16
CA THR A 600 -0.82 0.09 -14.75
C THR A 600 -0.92 -0.90 -15.92
N SER A 601 -1.86 -0.72 -16.84
CA SER A 601 -1.98 -1.56 -18.05
C SER A 601 -0.75 -1.49 -18.94
N VAL A 602 -0.22 -0.28 -19.20
CA VAL A 602 1.05 -0.08 -19.93
C VAL A 602 2.23 -0.71 -19.21
N GLN A 603 2.30 -0.55 -17.89
CA GLN A 603 3.33 -1.17 -17.08
C GLN A 603 3.26 -2.71 -17.10
N THR A 604 2.09 -3.33 -17.28
CA THR A 604 2.02 -4.79 -17.47
C THR A 604 2.58 -5.25 -18.80
N VAL A 605 2.64 -4.39 -19.83
CA VAL A 605 3.27 -4.72 -21.10
C VAL A 605 4.78 -4.54 -21.01
N LEU A 606 5.22 -3.48 -20.32
CA LEU A 606 6.62 -3.17 -20.08
C LEU A 606 7.26 -4.00 -18.96
N ASP A 607 6.53 -4.90 -18.29
CA ASP A 607 7.11 -5.77 -17.27
C ASP A 607 8.04 -6.81 -17.94
N PRO A 608 9.38 -6.76 -17.72
CA PRO A 608 10.32 -7.64 -18.40
C PRO A 608 10.19 -9.11 -17.96
N LYS A 609 9.50 -9.41 -16.86
CA LYS A 609 9.38 -10.78 -16.34
C LYS A 609 8.06 -11.43 -16.71
N LYS A 610 6.97 -10.66 -16.69
CA LYS A 610 5.60 -11.18 -16.78
C LYS A 610 4.78 -10.52 -17.88
N GLY A 611 5.32 -9.50 -18.54
CA GLY A 611 4.61 -8.77 -19.58
C GLY A 611 4.51 -9.53 -20.88
N ARG A 612 3.79 -8.93 -21.84
CA ARG A 612 3.60 -9.48 -23.18
C ARG A 612 4.94 -9.68 -23.91
N PHE A 613 5.91 -8.82 -23.62
CA PHE A 613 7.26 -8.85 -24.19
C PHE A 613 8.29 -9.13 -23.09
N PRO A 614 8.48 -10.41 -22.69
CA PRO A 614 9.46 -10.74 -21.66
C PRO A 614 10.88 -10.35 -22.08
N GLY A 615 11.62 -9.70 -21.20
CA GLY A 615 12.97 -9.22 -21.44
C GLY A 615 13.08 -7.81 -22.01
N ASN A 616 11.96 -7.12 -22.26
CA ASN A 616 12.01 -5.74 -22.77
C ASN A 616 12.71 -4.78 -21.80
N GLU A 617 13.42 -3.80 -22.33
CA GLU A 617 14.12 -2.73 -21.61
C GLU A 617 13.33 -1.41 -21.58
N GLY A 618 12.13 -1.38 -22.16
CA GLY A 618 11.20 -0.27 -22.11
C GLY A 618 10.81 0.23 -23.50
N PHE A 619 10.55 1.54 -23.62
CA PHE A 619 10.27 2.16 -24.91
C PHE A 619 11.57 2.42 -25.67
N ASP A 620 11.62 2.01 -26.94
CA ASP A 620 12.66 2.42 -27.89
C ASP A 620 12.50 3.89 -28.26
N VAL A 621 11.26 4.31 -28.45
CA VAL A 621 10.90 5.69 -28.80
C VAL A 621 9.75 6.15 -27.92
N THR A 622 9.88 7.34 -27.36
CA THR A 622 8.79 8.00 -26.63
C THR A 622 8.33 9.25 -27.36
N VAL A 623 7.06 9.29 -27.75
CA VAL A 623 6.40 10.44 -28.38
C VAL A 623 5.72 11.28 -27.32
N ARG A 624 6.02 12.58 -27.33
CA ARG A 624 5.56 13.61 -26.39
C ARG A 624 4.58 14.57 -27.06
N GLY A 625 3.29 14.43 -26.72
CA GLY A 625 2.24 15.28 -27.26
C GLY A 625 2.38 16.77 -26.90
N ASP A 626 2.87 17.09 -25.70
CA ASP A 626 3.11 18.47 -25.24
C ASP A 626 4.22 19.20 -26.02
N LEU A 627 5.11 18.45 -26.67
CA LEU A 627 6.15 18.97 -27.54
C LEU A 627 5.75 18.99 -29.03
N GLY A 628 4.52 18.57 -29.35
CA GLY A 628 4.02 18.50 -30.73
C GLY A 628 4.75 17.46 -31.58
N GLN A 629 5.27 16.40 -30.97
CA GLN A 629 5.93 15.32 -31.70
C GLN A 629 4.91 14.47 -32.45
N SER A 630 5.28 14.04 -33.66
CA SER A 630 4.45 13.20 -34.51
C SER A 630 4.54 11.74 -34.09
N VAL A 631 3.38 11.10 -33.93
CA VAL A 631 3.28 9.66 -33.76
C VAL A 631 3.60 8.96 -35.08
N GLN A 632 3.20 9.51 -36.22
CA GLN A 632 3.51 8.94 -37.53
C GLN A 632 5.02 8.87 -37.80
N GLU A 633 5.77 9.95 -37.52
CA GLU A 633 7.23 9.95 -37.72
C GLU A 633 7.94 8.90 -36.86
N ALA A 634 7.40 8.60 -35.66
CA ALA A 634 7.93 7.54 -34.80
C ALA A 634 7.63 6.15 -35.36
N ILE A 635 6.46 5.95 -35.98
CA ILE A 635 6.09 4.70 -36.66
C ILE A 635 6.98 4.47 -37.88
N ASP A 636 7.19 5.49 -38.72
CA ASP A 636 8.01 5.43 -39.95
C ASP A 636 9.50 5.14 -39.67
N ARG A 637 9.98 5.51 -38.48
CA ARG A 637 11.39 5.35 -38.06
C ARG A 637 11.59 4.26 -37.02
N ALA A 638 10.58 3.45 -36.77
CA ALA A 638 10.59 2.48 -35.69
C ALA A 638 11.75 1.47 -35.87
N ALA A 639 12.59 1.37 -34.85
CA ALA A 639 13.70 0.43 -34.79
C ALA A 639 13.91 0.00 -33.33
N ASP A 640 14.56 -1.15 -33.15
CA ASP A 640 15.02 -1.62 -31.83
C ASP A 640 16.27 -0.82 -31.46
N VAL A 641 16.09 0.19 -30.62
CA VAL A 641 17.12 1.17 -30.24
C VAL A 641 17.92 0.66 -29.04
N ASN A 642 17.27 -0.07 -28.14
CA ASN A 642 17.89 -0.57 -26.91
C ASN A 642 18.53 -1.97 -27.09
N GLY A 643 18.24 -2.67 -28.19
CA GLY A 643 18.79 -3.98 -28.54
C GLY A 643 18.15 -5.15 -27.80
N ASP A 644 16.95 -4.98 -27.24
CA ASP A 644 16.24 -5.99 -26.45
C ASP A 644 15.47 -7.02 -27.30
N GLY A 645 15.41 -6.81 -28.63
CA GLY A 645 14.72 -7.67 -29.58
C GLY A 645 13.25 -7.31 -29.81
N TYR A 646 12.77 -6.19 -29.29
CA TYR A 646 11.43 -5.65 -29.46
C TYR A 646 11.47 -4.25 -30.07
N ILE A 647 10.35 -3.83 -30.68
CA ILE A 647 10.16 -2.44 -31.13
C ILE A 647 8.96 -1.91 -30.37
N ILE A 648 9.18 -1.07 -29.36
CA ILE A 648 8.14 -0.55 -28.47
C ILE A 648 8.12 0.98 -28.52
N ILE A 649 7.05 1.52 -29.11
CA ILE A 649 6.78 2.96 -29.13
C ILE A 649 5.82 3.31 -27.98
N GLY A 650 6.21 4.28 -27.17
CA GLY A 650 5.38 4.87 -26.12
C GLY A 650 4.85 6.24 -26.53
N VAL A 651 3.54 6.46 -26.46
CA VAL A 651 2.91 7.78 -26.70
C VAL A 651 2.40 8.32 -25.37
N VAL A 652 2.92 9.46 -24.94
CA VAL A 652 2.56 10.11 -23.68
C VAL A 652 2.09 11.54 -23.92
N LYS A 653 1.23 12.04 -23.03
CA LYS A 653 0.79 13.44 -23.07
C LYS A 653 1.95 14.40 -22.91
N ASP A 654 2.77 14.15 -21.88
CA ASP A 654 3.80 15.07 -21.43
C ASP A 654 4.93 14.33 -20.67
N GLY A 655 5.90 15.10 -20.18
CA GLY A 655 7.14 14.59 -19.58
C GLY A 655 6.97 13.98 -18.21
N THR A 656 5.75 14.01 -17.67
CA THR A 656 5.42 13.45 -16.37
C THR A 656 4.97 11.99 -16.45
N GLY A 657 4.73 11.46 -17.66
CA GLY A 657 4.23 10.09 -17.86
C GLY A 657 2.79 9.89 -17.37
N ASN A 658 2.06 10.99 -17.15
CA ASN A 658 0.67 10.98 -16.71
C ASN A 658 -0.28 10.56 -17.84
N LEU A 659 -1.46 10.09 -17.41
CA LEU A 659 -2.49 9.57 -18.31
C LEU A 659 -3.19 10.69 -19.09
N GLY A 660 -3.68 10.35 -20.28
CA GLY A 660 -4.57 11.21 -21.07
C GLY A 660 -3.82 11.99 -22.14
N GLY A 661 -4.36 13.16 -22.49
CA GLY A 661 -3.81 14.03 -23.53
C GLY A 661 -4.49 13.81 -24.88
N THR A 662 -4.45 14.84 -25.72
CA THR A 662 -4.96 14.79 -27.08
C THR A 662 -3.85 15.21 -28.03
N ILE A 663 -3.62 14.42 -29.08
CA ILE A 663 -2.72 14.74 -30.19
C ILE A 663 -3.60 14.84 -31.43
N ARG A 664 -3.55 15.97 -32.14
CA ARG A 664 -4.33 16.17 -33.37
C ARG A 664 -3.53 15.67 -34.58
N GLU A 665 -3.68 14.39 -34.88
CA GLU A 665 -2.93 13.66 -35.90
C GLU A 665 -3.70 12.40 -36.29
N SER A 666 -3.64 12.02 -37.56
CA SER A 666 -4.06 10.71 -38.04
C SER A 666 -2.84 9.86 -38.36
N ILE A 667 -2.90 8.56 -38.04
CA ILE A 667 -1.76 7.63 -38.19
C ILE A 667 -2.09 6.41 -39.04
N VAL A 668 -1.09 5.89 -39.73
CA VAL A 668 -1.13 4.64 -40.48
C VAL A 668 0.09 3.80 -40.13
N ILE A 669 -0.16 2.56 -39.70
CA ILE A 669 0.85 1.51 -39.55
C ILE A 669 0.74 0.62 -40.79
N ASP A 670 1.68 0.72 -41.72
CA ASP A 670 1.67 0.00 -43.00
C ASP A 670 2.98 -0.76 -43.33
N ASP A 671 3.97 -0.66 -42.45
CA ASP A 671 5.32 -1.21 -42.63
C ASP A 671 5.49 -2.69 -42.21
N VAL A 672 6.58 -3.29 -42.70
CA VAL A 672 7.02 -4.64 -42.32
C VAL A 672 8.12 -4.57 -41.27
N TYR A 673 7.77 -4.87 -40.02
CA TYR A 673 8.68 -4.92 -38.89
C TYR A 673 9.26 -6.33 -38.72
N ALA A 674 10.59 -6.44 -38.73
CA ALA A 674 11.28 -7.72 -38.57
C ALA A 674 11.18 -8.31 -37.15
N LEU A 675 10.87 -7.46 -36.16
CA LEU A 675 10.75 -7.80 -34.75
C LEU A 675 9.31 -7.58 -34.26
N PRO A 676 8.92 -8.17 -33.11
CA PRO A 676 7.62 -7.88 -32.49
C PRO A 676 7.47 -6.37 -32.24
N PHE A 677 6.31 -5.83 -32.65
CA PHE A 677 6.04 -4.39 -32.66
C PHE A 677 4.89 -4.05 -31.70
N ALA A 678 5.11 -3.03 -30.87
CA ALA A 678 4.11 -2.50 -29.96
C ALA A 678 3.99 -0.99 -30.05
N LEU A 679 2.77 -0.49 -30.28
CA LEU A 679 2.42 0.92 -30.14
C LEU A 679 1.54 1.09 -28.90
N THR A 680 2.06 1.77 -27.88
CA THR A 680 1.39 1.91 -26.59
C THR A 680 1.13 3.36 -26.25
N GLY A 681 -0.14 3.73 -26.09
CA GLY A 681 -0.56 5.04 -25.61
C GLY A 681 -0.67 5.09 -24.09
N CYS A 682 -0.46 6.25 -23.49
CA CYS A 682 -0.71 6.45 -22.06
C CYS A 682 -2.15 6.90 -21.79
N SER A 683 -3.13 6.25 -22.43
CA SER A 683 -4.51 6.79 -22.59
C SER A 683 -4.56 8.07 -23.42
N VAL A 684 -3.61 8.26 -24.33
CA VAL A 684 -3.60 9.40 -25.25
C VAL A 684 -4.70 9.22 -26.29
N THR A 685 -5.42 10.27 -26.62
CA THR A 685 -6.41 10.29 -27.71
C THR A 685 -5.83 10.98 -28.93
N LEU A 686 -5.80 10.27 -30.05
CA LEU A 686 -5.64 10.85 -31.38
C LEU A 686 -6.96 11.47 -31.81
N GLU A 687 -6.91 12.70 -32.30
CA GLU A 687 -8.05 13.40 -32.89
C GLU A 687 -7.74 13.70 -34.36
N ASP A 688 -8.64 13.30 -35.24
CA ASP A 688 -8.51 13.53 -36.68
C ASP A 688 -8.37 15.04 -36.98
N PRO A 689 -7.27 15.50 -37.60
CA PRO A 689 -7.09 16.90 -37.96
C PRO A 689 -8.00 17.33 -39.12
N THR A 690 -8.49 16.38 -39.94
CA THR A 690 -9.31 16.61 -41.13
C THR A 690 -10.51 15.65 -41.20
N PRO A 691 -11.51 15.78 -40.29
CA PRO A 691 -12.65 14.86 -40.13
C PRO A 691 -13.53 14.52 -41.33
N THR A 692 -13.30 15.08 -42.51
CA THR A 692 -14.15 14.91 -43.71
C THR A 692 -13.35 14.49 -44.94
N ASP A 693 -12.14 13.97 -44.74
CA ASP A 693 -11.26 13.51 -45.82
C ASP A 693 -11.52 12.06 -46.25
N GLY A 694 -12.41 11.35 -45.53
CA GLY A 694 -12.74 9.97 -45.81
C GLY A 694 -11.68 8.98 -45.31
N GLU A 695 -10.81 9.39 -44.39
CA GLU A 695 -9.80 8.55 -43.78
C GLU A 695 -10.10 8.29 -42.29
N PRO A 696 -9.66 7.15 -41.73
CA PRO A 696 -9.78 6.88 -40.31
C PRO A 696 -8.76 7.72 -39.50
N THR A 697 -9.05 7.97 -38.22
CA THR A 697 -8.07 8.62 -37.32
C THR A 697 -6.83 7.74 -37.12
N ALA A 698 -7.00 6.42 -37.00
CA ALA A 698 -5.89 5.49 -36.87
C ALA A 698 -6.12 4.23 -37.68
N ARG A 699 -5.11 3.80 -38.44
CA ARG A 699 -5.19 2.65 -39.33
C ARG A 699 -4.03 1.67 -39.12
N ILE A 700 -4.34 0.38 -39.02
CA ILE A 700 -3.39 -0.70 -39.24
C ILE A 700 -3.69 -1.25 -40.63
N ALA A 701 -2.80 -1.02 -41.59
CA ALA A 701 -3.02 -1.44 -42.96
C ALA A 701 -2.80 -2.94 -43.12
N ALA A 702 -3.45 -3.53 -44.13
CA ALA A 702 -3.29 -4.96 -44.44
C ALA A 702 -1.85 -5.33 -44.83
N THR A 703 -1.06 -4.36 -45.31
CA THR A 703 0.36 -4.52 -45.66
C THR A 703 1.27 -4.63 -44.46
N ALA A 704 0.85 -4.13 -43.29
CA ALA A 704 1.70 -4.14 -42.11
C ALA A 704 1.98 -5.57 -41.66
N SER A 705 3.20 -5.88 -41.22
CA SER A 705 3.53 -7.23 -40.75
C SER A 705 4.56 -7.20 -39.64
N SER A 706 4.41 -8.09 -38.66
CA SER A 706 5.32 -8.30 -37.55
C SER A 706 5.05 -9.70 -36.97
N PRO A 707 6.04 -10.38 -36.36
CA PRO A 707 5.80 -11.59 -35.58
C PRO A 707 4.69 -11.42 -34.52
N ASP A 708 4.55 -10.22 -33.96
CA ASP A 708 3.43 -9.83 -33.09
C ASP A 708 3.19 -8.32 -33.23
N LEU A 709 2.05 -7.93 -33.83
CA LEU A 709 1.66 -6.52 -33.97
C LEU A 709 0.59 -6.19 -32.93
N PHE A 710 0.99 -5.35 -31.96
CA PHE A 710 0.20 -5.06 -30.78
C PHE A 710 -0.03 -3.56 -30.60
N VAL A 711 -1.28 -3.15 -30.40
CA VAL A 711 -1.65 -1.77 -30.06
C VAL A 711 -2.36 -1.76 -28.70
N MET A 712 -2.00 -0.81 -27.84
CA MET A 712 -2.64 -0.68 -26.54
C MET A 712 -2.77 0.75 -26.06
N ASP A 713 -3.88 1.06 -25.38
CA ASP A 713 -4.04 2.31 -24.61
C ASP A 713 -3.86 3.61 -25.42
N LEU A 714 -3.89 3.52 -26.75
CA LEU A 714 -3.97 4.64 -27.67
C LEU A 714 -5.40 4.70 -28.21
N HIS A 715 -6.00 5.88 -28.15
CA HIS A 715 -7.42 6.08 -28.45
C HIS A 715 -7.58 6.92 -29.72
N ALA A 716 -8.75 6.86 -30.35
CA ALA A 716 -9.06 7.59 -31.57
C ALA A 716 -10.43 8.28 -31.49
N ALA A 717 -10.53 9.46 -32.11
CA ALA A 717 -11.76 10.26 -32.12
C ALA A 717 -11.83 11.20 -33.34
N GLY A 718 -13.06 11.55 -33.70
CA GLY A 718 -13.35 12.67 -34.60
C GLY A 718 -13.29 12.37 -36.10
N SER A 719 -13.08 11.14 -36.55
CA SER A 719 -13.12 10.78 -37.99
C SER A 719 -14.56 10.62 -38.49
N ASP A 720 -14.82 10.85 -39.79
CA ASP A 720 -16.11 10.54 -40.47
C ASP A 720 -16.23 9.09 -40.95
N VAL A 721 -15.14 8.31 -40.94
CA VAL A 721 -15.13 6.91 -41.39
C VAL A 721 -15.01 5.95 -40.22
N ALA A 722 -13.88 6.00 -39.51
CA ALA A 722 -13.65 5.16 -38.35
C ALA A 722 -12.64 5.78 -37.40
N GLY A 723 -12.85 5.63 -36.08
CA GLY A 723 -11.79 5.95 -35.11
C GLY A 723 -10.58 5.05 -35.34
N TRP A 724 -10.80 3.74 -35.31
CA TRP A 724 -9.78 2.75 -35.67
C TRP A 724 -10.23 1.90 -36.86
N LEU A 725 -9.38 1.78 -37.88
CA LEU A 725 -9.47 0.78 -38.95
C LEU A 725 -8.34 -0.24 -38.79
N VAL A 726 -8.68 -1.50 -38.54
CA VAL A 726 -7.71 -2.59 -38.36
C VAL A 726 -7.86 -3.63 -39.46
N GLU A 727 -6.85 -3.73 -40.30
CA GLU A 727 -6.80 -4.65 -41.43
C GLU A 727 -5.70 -5.72 -41.26
N GLY A 728 -5.89 -6.85 -41.93
CA GLY A 728 -4.97 -7.99 -41.89
C GLY A 728 -5.17 -8.90 -40.66
N ASP A 729 -4.64 -10.12 -40.75
CA ASP A 729 -4.92 -11.19 -39.79
C ASP A 729 -4.03 -11.12 -38.54
N GLY A 730 -4.51 -11.71 -37.43
CA GLY A 730 -3.71 -11.94 -36.23
C GLY A 730 -3.37 -10.69 -35.41
N ARG A 731 -4.00 -9.53 -35.68
CA ARG A 731 -3.74 -8.29 -34.94
C ARG A 731 -4.28 -8.37 -33.52
N SER A 732 -3.67 -7.63 -32.60
CA SER A 732 -4.15 -7.56 -31.22
C SER A 732 -4.21 -6.12 -30.72
N CYS A 733 -5.42 -5.66 -30.38
CA CYS A 733 -5.66 -4.38 -29.72
C CYS A 733 -6.12 -4.60 -28.27
N ARG A 734 -5.61 -3.79 -27.34
CA ARG A 734 -6.03 -3.84 -25.93
C ARG A 734 -6.33 -2.45 -25.37
N ASN A 735 -7.47 -2.31 -24.69
CA ASN A 735 -7.87 -1.04 -24.04
C ASN A 735 -7.78 0.17 -24.99
N VAL A 736 -8.19 -0.05 -26.24
CA VAL A 736 -8.27 0.98 -27.28
C VAL A 736 -9.68 1.56 -27.26
N ASN A 737 -9.79 2.88 -27.30
CA ASN A 737 -11.08 3.55 -27.30
C ASN A 737 -11.29 4.25 -28.65
N ALA A 738 -12.53 4.23 -29.13
CA ALA A 738 -13.00 4.97 -30.28
C ALA A 738 -14.26 5.75 -29.92
N THR A 739 -14.16 7.08 -29.87
CA THR A 739 -15.24 7.92 -29.34
C THR A 739 -15.60 9.07 -30.26
N GLY A 740 -16.90 9.34 -30.44
CA GLY A 740 -17.36 10.54 -31.13
C GLY A 740 -17.02 10.59 -32.62
N ASN A 741 -16.99 9.45 -33.31
CA ASN A 741 -16.72 9.39 -34.75
C ASN A 741 -18.03 9.47 -35.55
N GLY A 742 -17.99 10.15 -36.70
CA GLY A 742 -19.12 10.23 -37.66
C GLY A 742 -19.38 8.93 -38.43
N GLY A 743 -18.52 7.92 -38.25
CA GLY A 743 -18.69 6.58 -38.79
C GLY A 743 -18.63 5.50 -37.70
N VAL A 744 -17.90 4.42 -37.95
CA VAL A 744 -17.74 3.31 -37.00
C VAL A 744 -16.76 3.70 -35.88
N GLY A 745 -16.93 3.20 -34.66
CA GLY A 745 -15.89 3.33 -33.63
C GLY A 745 -14.62 2.57 -34.01
N ILE A 746 -14.70 1.24 -33.93
CA ILE A 746 -13.61 0.32 -34.32
C ILE A 746 -14.10 -0.56 -35.48
N LEU A 747 -13.49 -0.41 -36.65
CA LEU A 747 -13.71 -1.24 -37.82
C LEU A 747 -12.56 -2.24 -37.97
N TRP A 748 -12.88 -3.53 -37.96
CA TRP A 748 -11.92 -4.62 -38.06
C TRP A 748 -12.25 -5.52 -39.25
N THR A 749 -11.32 -5.71 -40.18
CA THR A 749 -11.55 -6.48 -41.43
C THR A 749 -10.65 -7.72 -41.58
N GLY A 750 -9.90 -8.06 -40.53
CA GLY A 750 -9.01 -9.23 -40.48
C GLY A 750 -9.58 -10.44 -39.74
N GLN A 751 -8.86 -11.56 -39.80
CA GLN A 751 -9.20 -12.82 -39.14
C GLN A 751 -8.28 -13.14 -37.96
N SER A 752 -8.69 -14.05 -37.08
CA SER A 752 -7.89 -14.56 -35.95
C SER A 752 -7.31 -13.46 -35.04
N GLY A 753 -7.97 -12.31 -35.02
CA GLY A 753 -7.59 -11.11 -34.28
C GLY A 753 -8.16 -11.05 -32.88
N ALA A 754 -7.76 -10.03 -32.12
CA ALA A 754 -8.32 -9.81 -30.79
C ALA A 754 -8.48 -8.34 -30.42
N ILE A 755 -9.67 -7.99 -29.91
CA ILE A 755 -10.00 -6.75 -29.25
C ILE A 755 -10.25 -7.08 -27.77
N ARG A 756 -9.41 -6.54 -26.87
CA ARG A 756 -9.50 -6.83 -25.43
C ARG A 756 -9.65 -5.58 -24.59
N ASN A 757 -10.80 -5.41 -23.95
CA ASN A 757 -11.20 -4.19 -23.26
C ASN A 757 -11.21 -2.97 -24.19
N GLY A 758 -11.57 -1.83 -23.63
CA GLY A 758 -11.68 -0.57 -24.36
C GLY A 758 -13.12 -0.20 -24.64
N LYS A 759 -13.31 0.93 -25.29
CA LYS A 759 -14.61 1.60 -25.37
C LYS A 759 -14.93 2.11 -26.76
N ALA A 760 -16.10 1.75 -27.28
CA ALA A 760 -16.68 2.35 -28.47
C ALA A 760 -17.95 3.13 -28.10
N GLU A 761 -17.87 4.46 -28.02
CA GLU A 761 -18.98 5.28 -27.52
C GLU A 761 -19.26 6.53 -28.35
N GLY A 762 -20.55 6.80 -28.57
CA GLY A 762 -21.00 8.04 -29.19
C GLY A 762 -20.62 8.15 -30.66
N ASN A 763 -20.49 7.02 -31.36
CA ASN A 763 -20.21 7.00 -32.79
C ASN A 763 -21.53 6.99 -33.58
N ASP A 764 -21.59 7.63 -34.75
CA ASP A 764 -22.81 7.70 -35.57
C ASP A 764 -23.15 6.34 -36.23
N GLY A 765 -22.14 5.51 -36.49
CA GLY A 765 -22.29 4.14 -37.00
C GLY A 765 -22.27 3.07 -35.89
N ASP A 766 -21.81 1.87 -36.23
CA ASP A 766 -21.64 0.78 -35.25
C ASP A 766 -20.51 1.14 -34.26
N GLY A 767 -20.64 0.73 -32.99
CA GLY A 767 -19.55 0.90 -32.01
C GLY A 767 -18.32 0.11 -32.43
N ILE A 768 -18.49 -1.20 -32.59
CA ILE A 768 -17.46 -2.11 -33.10
C ILE A 768 -18.05 -2.91 -34.26
N LEU A 769 -17.40 -2.88 -35.43
CA LEU A 769 -17.74 -3.70 -36.58
C LEU A 769 -16.58 -4.63 -36.89
N VAL A 770 -16.81 -5.94 -36.82
CA VAL A 770 -15.84 -6.97 -37.20
C VAL A 770 -16.34 -7.72 -38.44
N ILE A 771 -15.49 -7.80 -39.45
CA ILE A 771 -15.69 -8.56 -40.68
C ILE A 771 -14.53 -9.54 -40.79
N GLY A 772 -14.79 -10.82 -40.53
CA GLY A 772 -13.77 -11.87 -40.54
C GLY A 772 -14.06 -13.02 -39.58
N ASP A 773 -13.28 -14.09 -39.72
CA ASP A 773 -13.46 -15.33 -38.98
C ASP A 773 -12.49 -15.43 -37.79
N GLY A 774 -12.88 -16.17 -36.75
CA GLY A 774 -11.99 -16.56 -35.65
C GLY A 774 -11.52 -15.41 -34.74
N ASN A 775 -12.16 -14.25 -34.78
CA ASN A 775 -11.77 -13.10 -33.96
C ASN A 775 -12.31 -13.21 -32.53
N THR A 776 -11.63 -12.57 -31.59
CA THR A 776 -12.06 -12.47 -30.19
C THR A 776 -12.35 -11.02 -29.80
N ILE A 777 -13.53 -10.78 -29.23
CA ILE A 777 -13.90 -9.52 -28.57
C ILE A 777 -14.16 -9.86 -27.10
N ASP A 778 -13.36 -9.31 -26.19
CA ASP A 778 -13.36 -9.67 -24.76
C ASP A 778 -13.35 -8.43 -23.88
N GLY A 779 -14.41 -8.21 -23.11
CA GLY A 779 -14.48 -7.13 -22.11
C GLY A 779 -14.66 -5.72 -22.67
N ALA A 780 -15.16 -5.57 -23.91
CA ALA A 780 -15.34 -4.27 -24.54
C ALA A 780 -16.66 -3.59 -24.13
N ASP A 781 -16.63 -2.26 -23.99
CA ASP A 781 -17.80 -1.43 -23.74
C ASP A 781 -18.27 -0.78 -25.05
N ALA A 782 -19.51 -1.04 -25.48
CA ALA A 782 -20.08 -0.47 -26.70
C ALA A 782 -21.42 0.23 -26.42
N MET A 783 -21.42 1.56 -26.33
CA MET A 783 -22.57 2.30 -25.77
C MET A 783 -22.89 3.58 -26.56
N SER A 784 -24.18 3.91 -26.66
CA SER A 784 -24.65 5.17 -27.25
C SER A 784 -24.18 5.42 -28.68
N ASN A 785 -24.05 4.35 -29.47
CA ASN A 785 -23.73 4.44 -30.89
C ASN A 785 -25.03 4.55 -31.72
N GLY A 786 -24.97 5.14 -32.91
CA GLY A 786 -26.12 5.29 -33.81
C GLY A 786 -26.53 3.98 -34.49
N GLY A 787 -25.57 3.08 -34.73
CA GLY A 787 -25.77 1.72 -35.23
C GLY A 787 -25.85 0.67 -34.11
N ASP A 788 -25.38 -0.54 -34.41
CA ASP A 788 -25.29 -1.63 -33.44
C ASP A 788 -24.16 -1.32 -32.43
N GLY A 789 -24.27 -1.82 -31.20
CA GLY A 789 -23.15 -1.72 -30.25
C GLY A 789 -21.94 -2.50 -30.76
N VAL A 790 -22.15 -3.79 -31.02
CA VAL A 790 -21.17 -4.67 -31.65
C VAL A 790 -21.81 -5.42 -32.80
N ARG A 791 -21.25 -5.32 -33.99
CA ARG A 791 -21.65 -6.06 -35.17
C ARG A 791 -20.53 -6.96 -35.67
N VAL A 792 -20.84 -8.23 -35.91
CA VAL A 792 -19.88 -9.23 -36.40
C VAL A 792 -20.44 -9.94 -37.62
N VAL A 793 -19.65 -10.00 -38.69
CA VAL A 793 -19.92 -10.75 -39.91
C VAL A 793 -18.77 -11.72 -40.14
N GLY A 794 -19.02 -13.01 -39.92
CA GLY A 794 -18.01 -14.07 -40.04
C GLY A 794 -18.30 -15.24 -39.09
N ASN A 795 -17.45 -16.26 -39.18
CA ASN A 795 -17.59 -17.52 -38.48
C ASN A 795 -16.62 -17.65 -37.32
N ASP A 796 -16.92 -18.54 -36.38
CA ASP A 796 -16.02 -18.95 -35.29
C ASP A 796 -15.49 -17.81 -34.40
N ASN A 797 -16.21 -16.69 -34.32
CA ASN A 797 -15.83 -15.56 -33.48
C ASN A 797 -16.27 -15.79 -32.02
N LEU A 798 -15.45 -15.31 -31.09
CA LEU A 798 -15.75 -15.31 -29.65
C LEU A 798 -16.06 -13.88 -29.20
N LEU A 799 -17.26 -13.68 -28.68
CA LEU A 799 -17.72 -12.44 -28.06
C LEU A 799 -18.00 -12.74 -26.59
N GLN A 800 -17.23 -12.15 -25.68
CA GLN A 800 -17.42 -12.42 -24.26
C GLN A 800 -17.28 -11.19 -23.39
N LYS A 801 -18.11 -11.14 -22.32
CA LYS A 801 -18.07 -10.09 -21.30
C LYS A 801 -18.20 -8.68 -21.89
N ILE A 802 -18.90 -8.55 -23.01
CA ILE A 802 -19.15 -7.28 -23.67
C ILE A 802 -20.31 -6.60 -22.97
N ASP A 803 -20.14 -5.32 -22.63
CA ASP A 803 -21.20 -4.46 -22.14
C ASP A 803 -21.71 -3.61 -23.32
N SER A 804 -22.82 -4.03 -23.93
CA SER A 804 -23.44 -3.36 -25.07
C SER A 804 -24.72 -2.62 -24.71
N GLY A 805 -24.60 -1.31 -24.52
CA GLY A 805 -25.73 -0.43 -24.24
C GLY A 805 -25.68 0.27 -22.87
N GLU A 806 -26.61 1.20 -22.73
CA GLU A 806 -26.74 2.32 -21.78
C GLU A 806 -25.49 3.00 -21.16
N ARG A 807 -24.97 4.06 -21.83
CA ARG A 807 -24.57 5.31 -21.16
C ARG A 807 -24.58 6.50 -22.15
N ASN A 808 -25.64 7.28 -22.40
CA ASN A 808 -26.86 7.66 -21.68
C ASN A 808 -28.15 7.33 -22.46
N ARG A 809 -28.21 6.25 -23.25
CA ARG A 809 -29.41 5.39 -23.33
C ARG A 809 -29.35 4.06 -24.10
N GLY A 810 -28.24 3.72 -24.72
CA GLY A 810 -28.10 2.46 -25.46
C GLY A 810 -27.84 2.75 -26.93
N ASN A 811 -27.59 1.71 -27.71
CA ASN A 811 -27.28 1.86 -29.12
C ASN A 811 -28.57 2.04 -29.94
N GLY A 812 -28.46 2.67 -31.12
CA GLY A 812 -29.60 2.91 -32.01
C GLY A 812 -30.11 1.64 -32.69
N GLY A 813 -29.20 0.71 -32.99
CA GLY A 813 -29.48 -0.64 -33.47
C GLY A 813 -29.53 -1.68 -32.34
N ASP A 814 -29.08 -2.89 -32.65
CA ASP A 814 -29.01 -3.99 -31.69
C ASP A 814 -27.85 -3.78 -30.70
N GLY A 815 -27.92 -4.43 -29.54
CA GLY A 815 -26.76 -4.48 -28.67
C GLY A 815 -25.61 -5.26 -29.32
N ILE A 816 -25.89 -6.52 -29.67
CA ILE A 816 -24.91 -7.38 -30.34
C ILE A 816 -25.61 -8.05 -31.52
N HIS A 817 -25.07 -7.85 -32.73
CA HIS A 817 -25.56 -8.43 -33.98
C HIS A 817 -24.48 -9.32 -34.61
N VAL A 818 -24.78 -10.60 -34.78
CA VAL A 818 -23.86 -11.59 -35.34
C VAL A 818 -24.47 -12.32 -36.52
N VAL A 819 -23.74 -12.35 -37.64
CA VAL A 819 -24.08 -13.10 -38.85
C VAL A 819 -22.93 -14.05 -39.20
N GLY A 820 -23.19 -15.36 -39.10
CA GLY A 820 -22.25 -16.42 -39.46
C GLY A 820 -22.42 -17.67 -38.58
N ALA A 821 -21.63 -18.70 -38.83
CA ALA A 821 -21.70 -19.99 -38.14
C ALA A 821 -20.61 -20.14 -37.05
N GLY A 822 -20.81 -21.05 -36.09
CA GLY A 822 -19.79 -21.39 -35.07
C GLY A 822 -19.44 -20.29 -34.07
N ASN A 823 -20.16 -19.15 -34.07
CA ASN A 823 -19.86 -18.03 -33.19
C ASN A 823 -20.30 -18.32 -31.74
N ARG A 824 -19.54 -17.79 -30.77
CA ARG A 824 -19.79 -17.99 -29.34
C ARG A 824 -19.98 -16.67 -28.63
N LEU A 825 -21.13 -16.49 -27.99
CA LEU A 825 -21.47 -15.33 -27.18
C LEU A 825 -21.58 -15.76 -25.71
N VAL A 826 -20.67 -15.29 -24.86
CA VAL A 826 -20.53 -15.76 -23.47
C VAL A 826 -20.53 -14.59 -22.48
N GLU A 827 -21.45 -14.62 -21.51
CA GLU A 827 -21.48 -13.64 -20.40
C GLU A 827 -21.56 -12.17 -20.88
N ASN A 828 -22.22 -11.91 -22.02
CA ASN A 828 -22.42 -10.55 -22.52
C ASN A 828 -23.67 -9.91 -21.93
N ASP A 829 -23.60 -8.60 -21.77
CA ASP A 829 -24.66 -7.74 -21.28
C ASP A 829 -25.17 -6.84 -22.40
N SER A 830 -26.48 -6.79 -22.60
CA SER A 830 -27.09 -5.97 -23.64
C SER A 830 -28.35 -5.25 -23.17
N PHE A 831 -28.26 -3.93 -23.03
CA PHE A 831 -29.25 -3.12 -22.30
C PHE A 831 -29.71 -1.86 -23.03
N ALA A 832 -31.03 -1.65 -23.05
CA ALA A 832 -31.71 -0.44 -23.56
C ALA A 832 -31.37 -0.06 -25.00
N ASN A 833 -31.08 -1.04 -25.85
CA ASN A 833 -30.82 -0.81 -27.26
C ASN A 833 -32.13 -0.54 -28.04
N GLY A 834 -32.01 0.18 -29.16
CA GLY A 834 -33.12 0.51 -30.07
C GLY A 834 -33.62 -0.67 -30.89
N GLY A 835 -32.79 -1.69 -31.07
CA GLY A 835 -33.11 -2.98 -31.67
C GLY A 835 -33.28 -4.09 -30.62
N ASP A 836 -32.77 -5.27 -30.97
CA ASP A 836 -32.69 -6.45 -30.14
C ASP A 836 -31.56 -6.32 -29.11
N GLY A 837 -31.66 -7.10 -28.03
CA GLY A 837 -30.52 -7.28 -27.14
C GLY A 837 -29.38 -7.99 -27.87
N LEU A 838 -29.66 -9.21 -28.33
CA LEU A 838 -28.78 -10.02 -29.17
C LEU A 838 -29.56 -10.48 -30.41
N ASP A 839 -29.06 -10.20 -31.60
CA ASP A 839 -29.49 -10.81 -32.87
C ASP A 839 -28.37 -11.73 -33.39
N VAL A 840 -28.63 -13.03 -33.42
CA VAL A 840 -27.65 -14.04 -33.82
C VAL A 840 -28.22 -14.95 -34.90
N SER A 841 -27.59 -14.96 -36.08
CA SER A 841 -28.05 -15.73 -37.23
C SER A 841 -26.90 -16.41 -37.98
N GLY A 842 -27.23 -17.32 -38.90
CA GLY A 842 -26.25 -18.00 -39.78
C GLY A 842 -25.67 -19.31 -39.24
N GLY A 843 -26.07 -19.74 -38.04
CA GLY A 843 -25.70 -21.05 -37.48
C GLY A 843 -26.14 -22.21 -38.38
N THR A 844 -25.36 -23.28 -38.39
CA THR A 844 -25.66 -24.52 -39.13
C THR A 844 -25.69 -25.70 -38.17
N SER A 845 -26.27 -26.83 -38.59
CA SER A 845 -26.29 -28.03 -37.74
C SER A 845 -24.90 -28.61 -37.42
N ALA A 846 -23.89 -28.30 -38.23
CA ALA A 846 -22.51 -28.69 -37.97
C ALA A 846 -21.81 -27.70 -37.05
N GLU A 847 -22.02 -26.41 -37.27
CA GLU A 847 -21.39 -25.30 -36.54
C GLU A 847 -22.48 -24.33 -36.05
N PRO A 848 -23.23 -24.68 -35.00
CA PRO A 848 -24.26 -23.82 -34.44
C PRO A 848 -23.62 -22.64 -33.71
N ASN A 849 -24.34 -21.53 -33.62
CA ASN A 849 -23.94 -20.45 -32.72
C ASN A 849 -24.29 -20.81 -31.27
N VAL A 850 -23.39 -20.52 -30.33
CA VAL A 850 -23.55 -20.83 -28.90
C VAL A 850 -23.74 -19.55 -28.11
N LEU A 851 -24.81 -19.49 -27.33
CA LEU A 851 -25.15 -18.39 -26.42
C LEU A 851 -25.18 -18.93 -24.99
N GLU A 852 -24.23 -18.48 -24.16
CA GLU A 852 -24.11 -18.92 -22.77
C GLU A 852 -24.10 -17.74 -21.80
N LYS A 853 -25.01 -17.75 -20.81
CA LYS A 853 -25.06 -16.78 -19.70
C LYS A 853 -25.16 -15.30 -20.10
N ASN A 854 -25.66 -15.01 -21.29
CA ASN A 854 -25.87 -13.64 -21.73
C ASN A 854 -27.09 -13.03 -21.04
N ARG A 855 -27.09 -11.71 -20.86
CA ARG A 855 -28.19 -10.94 -20.30
C ARG A 855 -28.68 -9.91 -21.31
N ALA A 856 -29.96 -10.01 -21.69
CA ALA A 856 -30.62 -9.09 -22.59
C ALA A 856 -31.80 -8.40 -21.90
N GLY A 857 -31.64 -7.09 -21.68
CA GLY A 857 -32.68 -6.25 -21.10
C GLY A 857 -32.38 -5.76 -19.67
N GLU A 858 -33.08 -4.70 -19.28
CA GLU A 858 -32.95 -3.86 -18.07
C GLU A 858 -31.54 -3.39 -17.64
N LYS A 859 -31.08 -2.31 -18.29
CA LYS A 859 -30.85 -0.98 -17.65
C LYS A 859 -31.26 0.08 -18.68
N SER A 860 -32.20 1.02 -18.53
CA SER A 860 -33.22 1.33 -17.53
C SER A 860 -34.65 1.06 -18.07
N LYS A 861 -34.79 -0.02 -18.85
CA LYS A 861 -35.99 -0.89 -18.95
C LYS A 861 -35.87 -2.04 -19.94
N GLY A 862 -34.83 -2.09 -20.78
CA GLY A 862 -34.64 -3.22 -21.71
C GLY A 862 -34.75 -2.79 -23.16
N ASN A 863 -34.47 -3.74 -24.05
CA ASN A 863 -34.32 -3.44 -25.48
C ASN A 863 -35.69 -3.19 -26.12
N GLN A 864 -35.76 -2.34 -27.14
CA GLN A 864 -37.05 -1.96 -27.74
C GLN A 864 -37.71 -3.09 -28.53
N GLN A 865 -36.93 -4.06 -29.01
CA GLN A 865 -37.42 -5.24 -29.73
C GLN A 865 -37.32 -6.52 -28.88
N TYR A 866 -36.71 -7.58 -29.40
CA TYR A 866 -36.55 -8.85 -28.70
C TYR A 866 -35.39 -8.78 -27.69
N GLY A 867 -35.45 -9.60 -26.65
CA GLY A 867 -34.28 -9.81 -25.79
C GLY A 867 -33.19 -10.53 -26.57
N ILE A 868 -33.49 -11.75 -27.00
CA ILE A 868 -32.56 -12.60 -27.75
C ILE A 868 -33.30 -13.17 -28.97
N LEU A 869 -32.86 -12.79 -30.17
CA LEU A 869 -33.27 -13.35 -31.45
C LEU A 869 -32.22 -14.35 -31.93
N VAL A 870 -32.65 -15.57 -32.25
CA VAL A 870 -31.79 -16.61 -32.82
C VAL A 870 -32.39 -17.17 -34.10
N GLY A 871 -31.62 -17.11 -35.18
CA GLY A 871 -31.90 -17.74 -36.47
C GLY A 871 -30.86 -18.79 -36.87
N GLY A 872 -31.11 -19.49 -37.98
CA GLY A 872 -30.27 -20.61 -38.43
C GLY A 872 -30.56 -21.93 -37.74
N ASP A 873 -29.71 -22.93 -37.96
CA ASP A 873 -29.91 -24.29 -37.44
C ASP A 873 -29.08 -24.54 -36.16
N GLY A 874 -29.69 -25.23 -35.20
CA GLY A 874 -29.01 -25.83 -34.05
C GLY A 874 -28.44 -27.21 -34.38
N ASN A 875 -27.74 -27.83 -33.43
CA ASN A 875 -27.03 -29.10 -33.68
C ASN A 875 -27.92 -30.36 -33.57
N GLY A 876 -29.20 -30.21 -33.27
CA GLY A 876 -30.18 -31.30 -33.26
C GLY A 876 -30.54 -31.80 -31.87
N VAL A 877 -31.12 -33.00 -31.80
CA VAL A 877 -31.62 -33.61 -30.56
C VAL A 877 -30.54 -34.48 -29.92
N GLY A 878 -30.28 -34.28 -28.62
CA GLY A 878 -29.32 -35.06 -27.82
C GLY A 878 -27.87 -34.60 -28.00
N THR A 879 -27.67 -33.38 -28.46
CA THR A 879 -26.37 -32.79 -28.81
C THR A 879 -25.96 -31.72 -27.78
N PRO A 880 -24.71 -31.22 -27.80
CA PRO A 880 -24.27 -30.22 -26.84
C PRO A 880 -25.14 -28.96 -26.87
N ILE A 881 -25.56 -28.49 -25.70
CA ILE A 881 -26.54 -27.41 -25.57
C ILE A 881 -25.94 -26.07 -26.01
N GLU A 882 -26.61 -25.41 -26.94
CA GLU A 882 -26.18 -24.17 -27.56
C GLU A 882 -26.78 -22.92 -26.91
N ILE A 883 -28.00 -22.96 -26.38
CA ILE A 883 -28.65 -21.81 -25.73
C ILE A 883 -28.84 -22.12 -24.24
N ASN A 884 -27.87 -21.73 -23.43
CA ASN A 884 -27.81 -22.13 -22.03
C ASN A 884 -27.69 -20.96 -21.05
N ALA A 885 -28.53 -20.98 -20.00
CA ALA A 885 -28.44 -20.08 -18.86
C ALA A 885 -28.52 -18.57 -19.20
N ASN A 886 -29.07 -18.21 -20.36
CA ASN A 886 -29.26 -16.81 -20.74
C ASN A 886 -30.48 -16.20 -20.04
N THR A 887 -30.47 -14.88 -19.86
CA THR A 887 -31.58 -14.14 -19.25
C THR A 887 -32.10 -13.08 -20.21
N ALA A 888 -33.42 -13.01 -20.40
CA ALA A 888 -34.08 -11.96 -21.17
C ALA A 888 -35.26 -11.34 -20.39
N ARG A 889 -35.23 -10.04 -20.08
CA ARG A 889 -36.26 -9.38 -19.25
C ARG A 889 -36.64 -8.00 -19.75
N SER A 890 -37.91 -7.64 -19.55
CA SER A 890 -38.46 -6.30 -19.81
C SER A 890 -38.25 -5.75 -21.23
N ASN A 891 -37.99 -6.62 -22.21
CA ASN A 891 -37.83 -6.18 -23.60
C ASN A 891 -39.20 -5.81 -24.20
N GLY A 892 -39.21 -4.95 -25.23
CA GLY A 892 -40.43 -4.42 -25.82
C GLY A 892 -41.29 -5.47 -26.55
N LEU A 893 -40.66 -6.53 -27.06
CA LEU A 893 -41.34 -7.66 -27.72
C LEU A 893 -41.13 -8.96 -26.93
N ASN A 894 -40.67 -10.03 -27.57
CA ASN A 894 -40.45 -11.32 -26.94
C ASN A 894 -39.13 -11.34 -26.15
N GLY A 895 -39.09 -12.11 -25.07
CA GLY A 895 -37.82 -12.36 -24.36
C GLY A 895 -36.85 -13.19 -25.21
N PHE A 896 -37.27 -14.39 -25.60
CA PHE A 896 -36.56 -15.23 -26.58
C PHE A 896 -37.41 -15.39 -27.83
N ASN A 897 -36.83 -15.12 -29.00
CA ASN A 897 -37.43 -15.34 -30.30
C ASN A 897 -36.53 -16.29 -31.11
N ILE A 898 -36.90 -17.57 -31.15
CA ILE A 898 -36.14 -18.61 -31.85
C ILE A 898 -36.87 -18.92 -33.16
N THR A 899 -36.30 -18.46 -34.26
CA THR A 899 -36.87 -18.61 -35.61
C THR A 899 -36.31 -19.83 -36.35
N GLY A 900 -35.14 -20.31 -35.91
CA GLY A 900 -34.45 -21.49 -36.40
C GLY A 900 -35.06 -22.84 -36.00
N THR A 901 -34.42 -23.94 -36.38
CA THR A 901 -34.80 -25.31 -35.99
C THR A 901 -33.64 -26.06 -35.38
N GLY A 902 -33.92 -27.11 -34.59
CA GLY A 902 -32.90 -28.01 -34.05
C GLY A 902 -32.11 -27.45 -32.87
N HIS A 903 -32.55 -26.34 -32.27
CA HIS A 903 -31.91 -25.72 -31.11
C HIS A 903 -32.27 -26.42 -29.79
N GLU A 904 -31.28 -26.67 -28.92
CA GLU A 904 -31.51 -27.03 -27.52
C GLU A 904 -31.42 -25.82 -26.57
N LEU A 905 -32.49 -25.58 -25.82
CA LEU A 905 -32.57 -24.53 -24.81
C LEU A 905 -32.55 -25.14 -23.41
N LYS A 906 -31.65 -24.69 -22.53
CA LYS A 906 -31.59 -25.13 -21.12
C LYS A 906 -31.33 -23.98 -20.14
N ASN A 907 -31.95 -24.07 -18.95
CA ASN A 907 -31.72 -23.15 -17.83
C ASN A 907 -31.91 -21.65 -18.14
N ASN A 908 -32.52 -21.29 -19.27
CA ASN A 908 -32.73 -19.91 -19.63
C ASN A 908 -33.83 -19.29 -18.77
N VAL A 909 -33.79 -17.98 -18.57
CA VAL A 909 -34.78 -17.25 -17.80
C VAL A 909 -35.35 -16.14 -18.66
N SER A 910 -36.65 -16.22 -18.93
CA SER A 910 -37.38 -15.16 -19.61
C SER A 910 -38.45 -14.59 -18.69
N GLY A 911 -38.41 -13.27 -18.51
CA GLY A 911 -39.24 -12.55 -17.58
C GLY A 911 -38.82 -12.72 -16.11
N GLY A 912 -39.66 -12.27 -15.19
CA GLY A 912 -39.40 -12.30 -13.75
C GLY A 912 -40.66 -12.56 -12.93
N SER A 913 -40.53 -12.53 -11.60
CA SER A 913 -41.68 -12.77 -10.71
C SER A 913 -42.54 -11.52 -10.53
N SER A 914 -42.04 -10.35 -10.92
CA SER A 914 -42.77 -9.10 -10.95
C SER A 914 -43.19 -8.74 -12.38
N ALA A 915 -44.37 -8.12 -12.53
CA ALA A 915 -44.88 -7.70 -13.84
C ALA A 915 -43.97 -6.67 -14.55
N SER A 916 -43.14 -5.95 -13.79
CA SER A 916 -42.13 -5.03 -14.34
C SER A 916 -40.96 -5.73 -15.02
N GLU A 917 -40.77 -7.03 -14.79
CA GLU A 917 -39.69 -7.82 -15.39
C GLU A 917 -40.16 -8.59 -16.64
N HIS A 918 -41.47 -8.59 -16.92
CA HIS A 918 -42.06 -9.32 -18.04
C HIS A 918 -41.70 -8.66 -19.37
N ASN A 919 -41.51 -9.48 -20.40
CA ASN A 919 -41.34 -8.97 -21.75
C ASN A 919 -42.70 -8.51 -22.33
N GLY A 920 -42.68 -7.57 -23.28
CA GLY A 920 -43.88 -6.89 -23.78
C GLY A 920 -44.82 -7.78 -24.62
N ALA A 921 -44.30 -8.88 -25.16
CA ALA A 921 -45.07 -9.90 -25.87
C ALA A 921 -44.97 -11.26 -25.15
N CYS A 922 -44.28 -12.25 -25.74
CA CYS A 922 -44.18 -13.58 -25.15
C CYS A 922 -42.79 -13.80 -24.52
N GLU A 923 -42.75 -14.58 -23.44
CA GLU A 923 -41.47 -14.89 -22.80
C GLU A 923 -40.60 -15.79 -23.69
N TYR A 924 -41.24 -16.75 -24.36
CA TYR A 924 -40.61 -17.58 -25.40
C TYR A 924 -41.53 -17.69 -26.61
N LEU A 925 -41.05 -17.23 -27.76
CA LEU A 925 -41.60 -17.56 -29.07
C LEU A 925 -40.59 -18.47 -29.79
N VAL A 926 -40.93 -19.75 -29.92
CA VAL A 926 -39.99 -20.78 -30.41
C VAL A 926 -40.62 -21.54 -31.57
N ALA A 927 -39.92 -21.55 -32.71
CA ALA A 927 -40.37 -22.27 -33.91
C ALA A 927 -40.42 -23.80 -33.69
N PRO A 928 -41.26 -24.53 -34.43
CA PRO A 928 -41.30 -25.99 -34.37
C PRO A 928 -39.94 -26.62 -34.69
N GLY A 929 -39.60 -27.72 -34.00
CA GLY A 929 -38.33 -28.45 -34.23
C GLY A 929 -37.22 -28.16 -33.21
N ASN A 930 -37.46 -27.24 -32.26
CA ASN A 930 -36.54 -26.93 -31.15
C ASN A 930 -36.94 -27.65 -29.85
N ILE A 931 -36.00 -27.75 -28.90
CA ILE A 931 -36.09 -28.66 -27.76
C ILE A 931 -35.93 -27.92 -26.44
N ASN A 932 -36.86 -28.16 -25.51
CA ASN A 932 -36.72 -27.74 -24.12
C ASN A 932 -35.94 -28.83 -23.35
N ALA A 933 -34.63 -28.62 -23.18
CA ALA A 933 -33.74 -29.52 -22.45
C ALA A 933 -33.84 -29.38 -20.91
N GLY A 934 -34.81 -28.61 -20.41
CA GLY A 934 -35.16 -28.48 -19.00
C GLY A 934 -34.57 -27.24 -18.32
N GLY A 935 -35.08 -26.93 -17.12
CA GLY A 935 -34.60 -25.82 -16.30
C GLY A 935 -34.97 -24.41 -16.79
N ASN A 936 -35.52 -24.26 -18.00
CA ASN A 936 -35.99 -22.98 -18.53
C ASN A 936 -37.13 -22.41 -17.67
N ARG A 937 -37.17 -21.09 -17.48
CA ARG A 937 -38.14 -20.40 -16.64
C ARG A 937 -38.86 -19.28 -17.38
N VAL A 938 -40.17 -19.20 -17.13
CA VAL A 938 -41.12 -18.20 -17.65
C VAL A 938 -41.76 -17.50 -16.47
N ASN A 939 -41.54 -16.21 -16.31
CA ASN A 939 -42.13 -15.39 -15.23
C ASN A 939 -41.98 -16.05 -13.84
N GLY A 940 -40.77 -16.52 -13.55
CA GLY A 940 -40.41 -17.20 -12.30
C GLY A 940 -40.82 -18.68 -12.20
N THR A 941 -41.55 -19.22 -13.18
CA THR A 941 -42.04 -20.61 -13.18
C THR A 941 -41.24 -21.50 -14.13
N THR A 942 -40.87 -22.71 -13.71
CA THR A 942 -40.15 -23.66 -14.57
C THR A 942 -41.05 -24.26 -15.66
N LEU A 943 -40.59 -24.17 -16.92
CA LEU A 943 -41.22 -24.76 -18.10
C LEU A 943 -40.89 -26.26 -18.19
N LYS A 944 -41.90 -27.12 -18.05
CA LYS A 944 -41.71 -28.59 -18.07
C LYS A 944 -41.45 -29.11 -19.50
N PRO A 945 -40.45 -30.01 -19.70
CA PRO A 945 -40.28 -30.72 -20.97
C PRO A 945 -41.51 -31.60 -21.32
N PRO A 946 -41.84 -31.83 -22.60
CA PRO A 946 -41.14 -31.36 -23.81
C PRO A 946 -41.58 -29.94 -24.23
N GLY A 947 -42.07 -29.13 -23.29
CA GLY A 947 -42.82 -27.91 -23.56
C GLY A 947 -42.05 -26.86 -24.36
N PHE A 948 -42.44 -26.74 -25.64
CA PHE A 948 -42.69 -25.48 -26.36
C PHE A 948 -43.99 -25.56 -27.20
N SER A 949 -44.74 -26.69 -27.15
CA SER A 949 -45.84 -27.06 -28.05
C SER A 949 -47.17 -26.28 -27.85
N ASN A 950 -47.15 -25.23 -27.05
CA ASN A 950 -48.16 -24.18 -26.96
C ASN A 950 -47.43 -23.02 -26.27
N PRO A 951 -46.83 -22.06 -27.00
CA PRO A 951 -45.86 -21.15 -26.42
C PRO A 951 -46.50 -20.37 -25.27
N PRO A 952 -45.86 -20.26 -24.10
CA PRO A 952 -46.34 -19.41 -23.04
C PRO A 952 -46.09 -17.95 -23.44
N CYS A 953 -47.03 -17.41 -24.19
CA CYS A 953 -47.64 -16.16 -23.78
C CYS A 953 -48.63 -16.54 -22.65
#